data_AF-A0A8S0ZB89-F1
#
_entry.id   AF-A0A8S0ZB89-F1
#
_cell.length_a   1.000
_cell.length_b   1.000
_cell.length_c   1.000
_cell.angle_alpha   90.00
_cell.angle_beta   90.00
_cell.angle_gamma   90.00
#
_symmetry.space_group_name_H-M   'P 1'
#
loop_
_entity.id
_entity.type
_entity.pdbx_description
1 polymer ?
#
loop_
_entity_poly.entity_id
_entity_poly.type
_entity_poly.pdbx_seq_one_letter_code
_entity_poly.pdbx_strand_id
1 'polypeptide(L)'
;MEHLQRAEQGVVEKFDIKLKSKPKDGVILQLHHTIKGPNGECRRIRFSTATFDDNQEKLACADNAGNIFILDFTDLKFWKLTGIGPSTALQFVPNKPDTLVVATNKKYDMNFIDIETGQTSLTLSGHSAPVRHIYFSNNVKVSNLLTASNVEAILWELRNYTKYFTLNTYLDARIQQILFTPAGDFLVACFQNDTVQIWKHETMKSVKQIIPSELKHMKNIAFTMNGRAMAMAGLTPMLILFSMDTWKALKSIDLSKYNISGVNQIAFIPQLFDGGSNKILAILSSDCTFSLLDLEALTIIHTIQFESSGIRSFTVSPTGKYFLCILQLGEVNIYNSAFVMESIKSVPKTIVENVDIKKDLPCTSYKNTSQERSKVQAAVEQKMRICMDSARLRRILMQYGEYPDKFRSIIWRSLLDTPRNKIAYAALIDKGIHAAYRDIEKQFTIHSSITLKNLKRLLSCLAHWCPLFGVMKFLPSFVFPFVKVLQKDPLLLFESVATILCNYCQLWFEYAPFPPISVLAIIENILAEHDQQLLKHFCDVGITSQTYALKILETAFSEVLTCSEWLILWDHVLSNEPSFMIMAVVSYNIVQRNALRRLKSHEQIGNFFHMQNPVDKKTFLKKAYSLLNETPEDIHPRRFFNGFVSLEKGECYQQFTEPRERN
;
A
#
# COMPACT_ATOMS: atom_id res chain seq x y z
N MET A 1 -30.59 6.06 -17.32
CA MET A 1 -31.85 6.47 -18.01
C MET A 1 -31.60 7.91 -18.44
N GLU A 2 -31.51 8.30 -19.71
CA GLU A 2 -31.84 7.73 -21.01
C GLU A 2 -30.82 8.23 -22.04
N HIS A 3 -30.31 7.33 -22.90
CA HIS A 3 -29.80 7.55 -24.26
C HIS A 3 -29.07 6.25 -24.67
N LEU A 4 -29.79 5.29 -25.22
CA LEU A 4 -29.21 4.10 -25.86
C LEU A 4 -29.99 3.83 -27.14
N GLN A 5 -29.70 4.63 -28.16
CA GLN A 5 -29.89 4.22 -29.55
C GLN A 5 -28.67 4.65 -30.36
N ARG A 6 -28.03 3.64 -30.97
CA ARG A 6 -26.87 3.66 -31.87
C ARG A 6 -25.50 3.66 -31.20
N ALA A 7 -25.10 2.51 -30.66
CA ALA A 7 -23.69 2.17 -30.57
C ALA A 7 -23.20 1.76 -31.97
N GLU A 8 -22.42 2.62 -32.60
CA GLU A 8 -21.51 2.25 -33.68
C GLU A 8 -20.50 1.21 -33.12
N GLN A 9 -20.16 0.24 -33.96
CA GLN A 9 -19.38 -0.94 -33.58
C GLN A 9 -18.01 -0.56 -32.97
N GLY A 10 -17.77 -0.94 -31.72
CA GLY A 10 -16.43 -1.19 -31.19
C GLY A 10 -15.95 -0.34 -30.01
N VAL A 11 -16.67 0.71 -29.59
CA VAL A 11 -16.24 1.54 -28.45
C VAL A 11 -17.18 1.33 -27.27
N VAL A 12 -16.65 0.81 -26.17
CA VAL A 12 -17.42 0.66 -24.92
C VAL A 12 -17.57 2.03 -24.27
N GLU A 13 -18.81 2.49 -24.08
CA GLU A 13 -19.10 3.76 -23.42
C GLU A 13 -18.70 3.74 -21.95
N LYS A 14 -17.94 4.76 -21.52
CA LYS A 14 -17.48 4.95 -20.14
C LYS A 14 -18.23 6.11 -19.48
N PHE A 15 -18.63 5.91 -18.23
CA PHE A 15 -19.43 6.85 -17.44
C PHE A 15 -18.68 7.27 -16.18
N ASP A 16 -18.83 8.51 -15.73
CA ASP A 16 -18.15 9.00 -14.53
C ASP A 16 -18.80 8.51 -13.23
N ILE A 17 -17.97 8.28 -12.21
CA ILE A 17 -18.34 7.90 -10.84
C ILE A 17 -17.99 9.03 -9.88
N LYS A 18 -18.83 9.27 -8.87
CA LYS A 18 -18.52 10.14 -7.74
C LYS A 18 -18.35 9.32 -6.47
N LEU A 19 -17.18 9.43 -5.83
CA LEU A 19 -16.92 8.82 -4.52
C LEU A 19 -17.34 9.77 -3.39
N LYS A 20 -17.84 9.20 -2.29
CA LYS A 20 -18.11 9.98 -1.07
C LYS A 20 -16.77 10.33 -0.40
N SER A 21 -16.50 11.63 -0.22
CA SER A 21 -15.22 12.12 0.33
C SER A 21 -15.06 11.91 1.84
N LYS A 22 -16.16 11.85 2.60
CA LYS A 22 -16.18 11.57 4.05
C LYS A 22 -17.44 10.76 4.45
N PRO A 23 -17.48 9.44 4.20
CA PRO A 23 -18.62 8.64 4.61
C PRO A 23 -18.59 8.37 6.12
N LYS A 24 -19.69 8.68 6.84
CA LYS A 24 -19.83 8.41 8.28
C LYS A 24 -19.73 6.91 8.61
N ASP A 25 -20.18 6.06 7.68
CA ASP A 25 -20.21 4.60 7.86
C ASP A 25 -19.06 3.89 7.11
N GLY A 26 -18.06 4.62 6.62
CA GLY A 26 -16.94 4.07 5.84
C GLY A 26 -17.27 3.64 4.40
N VAL A 27 -18.54 3.65 4.00
CA VAL A 27 -19.02 3.29 2.65
C VAL A 27 -18.71 4.41 1.64
N ILE A 28 -17.79 4.16 0.72
CA ILE A 28 -17.41 5.14 -0.31
C ILE A 28 -18.32 5.11 -1.54
N LEU A 29 -18.87 3.93 -1.88
CA LEU A 29 -19.70 3.72 -3.07
C LEU A 29 -20.70 2.59 -2.83
N GLN A 30 -21.92 2.76 -3.33
CA GLN A 30 -22.98 1.75 -3.30
C GLN A 30 -23.45 1.49 -4.72
N LEU A 31 -23.48 0.22 -5.14
CA LEU A 31 -23.90 -0.17 -6.48
C LEU A 31 -25.23 -0.90 -6.42
N HIS A 32 -26.16 -0.40 -7.23
CA HIS A 32 -27.51 -0.94 -7.41
C HIS A 32 -27.78 -1.05 -8.90
N HIS A 33 -28.16 -2.24 -9.39
CA HIS A 33 -28.56 -2.41 -10.78
C HIS A 33 -30.09 -2.54 -10.85
N THR A 34 -30.75 -1.58 -11.50
CA THR A 34 -32.19 -1.58 -11.74
C THR A 34 -32.47 -1.46 -13.23
N ILE A 35 -33.33 -2.33 -13.74
CA ILE A 35 -33.81 -2.30 -15.12
C ILE A 35 -35.29 -1.91 -15.10
N LYS A 36 -35.69 -0.98 -15.96
CA LYS A 36 -37.10 -0.65 -16.17
C LYS A 36 -37.68 -1.57 -17.24
N GLY A 37 -38.75 -2.28 -16.91
CA GLY A 37 -39.49 -3.12 -17.84
C GLY A 37 -40.36 -2.29 -18.80
N PRO A 38 -40.94 -2.94 -19.84
CA PRO A 38 -41.81 -2.28 -20.83
C PRO A 38 -43.03 -1.58 -20.21
N ASN A 39 -43.48 -2.05 -19.04
CA ASN A 39 -44.65 -1.55 -18.32
C ASN A 39 -44.30 -0.46 -17.28
N GLY A 40 -43.04 0.01 -17.23
CA GLY A 40 -42.58 0.98 -16.23
C GLY A 40 -42.15 0.38 -14.88
N GLU A 41 -42.38 -0.92 -14.66
CA GLU A 41 -41.94 -1.62 -13.44
C GLU A 41 -40.41 -1.68 -13.35
N CYS A 42 -39.85 -1.24 -12.22
CA CYS A 42 -38.41 -1.31 -11.95
C CYS A 42 -38.05 -2.67 -11.36
N ARG A 43 -37.43 -3.54 -12.16
CA ARG A 43 -36.91 -4.82 -11.69
C ARG A 43 -35.44 -4.68 -11.29
N ARG A 44 -35.14 -5.04 -10.05
CA ARG A 44 -33.77 -4.99 -9.53
C ARG A 44 -32.99 -6.26 -9.88
N ILE A 45 -31.81 -6.10 -10.46
CA ILE A 45 -30.89 -7.20 -10.76
C ILE A 45 -29.83 -7.28 -9.66
N ARG A 46 -29.54 -8.51 -9.24
CA ARG A 46 -28.60 -8.80 -8.17
C ARG A 46 -27.19 -8.98 -8.74
N PHE A 47 -26.21 -8.36 -8.10
CA PHE A 47 -24.81 -8.71 -8.30
C PHE A 47 -24.51 -10.08 -7.68
N SER A 48 -23.75 -10.91 -8.39
CA SER A 48 -23.46 -12.29 -8.02
C SER A 48 -22.04 -12.44 -7.44
N THR A 49 -21.08 -11.77 -8.06
CA THR A 49 -19.65 -11.88 -7.74
C THR A 49 -18.91 -10.58 -8.07
N ALA A 50 -17.82 -10.32 -7.36
CA ALA A 50 -16.96 -9.17 -7.57
C ALA A 50 -15.50 -9.51 -7.28
N THR A 51 -14.56 -8.89 -7.99
CA THR A 51 -13.12 -9.08 -7.78
C THR A 51 -12.37 -7.77 -8.05
N PHE A 52 -11.24 -7.60 -7.36
CA PHE A 52 -10.33 -6.47 -7.53
C PHE A 52 -9.17 -6.85 -8.43
N ASP A 53 -8.63 -5.85 -9.15
CA ASP A 53 -7.36 -5.98 -9.84
C ASP A 53 -6.17 -5.92 -8.86
N ASP A 54 -5.07 -6.56 -9.25
CA ASP A 54 -3.85 -6.67 -8.43
C ASP A 54 -3.09 -5.35 -8.33
N ASN A 55 -3.13 -4.51 -9.38
CA ASN A 55 -2.24 -3.36 -9.51
C ASN A 55 -2.95 -2.00 -9.72
N GLN A 56 -4.13 -1.95 -10.36
CA GLN A 56 -4.72 -0.68 -10.85
C GLN A 56 -6.02 -0.24 -10.17
N GLU A 57 -6.32 -0.72 -8.95
CA GLU A 57 -7.59 -0.41 -8.23
C GLU A 57 -8.81 -0.45 -9.18
N LYS A 58 -8.82 -1.38 -10.15
CA LYS A 58 -10.01 -1.69 -10.95
C LYS A 58 -10.83 -2.72 -10.18
N LEU A 59 -12.14 -2.65 -10.34
CA LEU A 59 -13.10 -3.56 -9.72
C LEU A 59 -14.02 -4.09 -10.82
N ALA A 60 -14.15 -5.41 -10.90
CA ALA A 60 -15.11 -6.06 -11.77
C ALA A 60 -16.25 -6.64 -10.93
N CYS A 61 -17.49 -6.31 -11.28
CA CYS A 61 -18.70 -6.82 -10.66
C CYS A 61 -19.58 -7.47 -11.73
N ALA A 62 -20.05 -8.68 -11.52
CA ALA A 62 -20.99 -9.31 -12.45
C ALA A 62 -22.38 -9.47 -11.84
N ASP A 63 -23.38 -9.36 -12.70
CA ASP A 63 -24.78 -9.54 -12.34
C ASP A 63 -25.32 -10.94 -12.69
N ASN A 64 -26.48 -11.28 -12.15
CA ASN A 64 -27.14 -12.55 -12.45
C ASN A 64 -27.61 -12.69 -13.92
N ALA A 65 -27.72 -11.57 -14.65
CA ALA A 65 -28.07 -11.59 -16.07
C ALA A 65 -26.85 -11.87 -16.97
N GLY A 66 -25.63 -11.83 -16.40
CA GLY A 66 -24.38 -12.05 -17.10
C GLY A 66 -23.68 -10.79 -17.58
N ASN A 67 -24.19 -9.61 -17.26
CA ASN A 67 -23.47 -8.36 -17.53
C ASN A 67 -22.33 -8.19 -16.54
N ILE A 68 -21.23 -7.62 -17.03
CA ILE A 68 -20.06 -7.31 -16.22
C ILE A 68 -19.91 -5.79 -16.19
N PHE A 69 -19.69 -5.26 -15.00
CA PHE A 69 -19.46 -3.85 -14.75
C PHE A 69 -18.03 -3.70 -14.27
N ILE A 70 -17.28 -2.85 -14.95
CA ILE A 70 -15.91 -2.52 -14.56
C ILE A 70 -15.92 -1.12 -14.00
N LEU A 71 -15.32 -0.95 -12.83
CA LEU A 71 -15.14 0.32 -12.16
C LEU A 71 -13.64 0.56 -12.03
N ASP A 72 -13.18 1.70 -12.50
CA ASP A 72 -11.80 2.16 -12.35
C ASP A 72 -11.77 3.26 -11.27
N PHE A 73 -11.13 2.98 -10.12
CA PHE A 73 -10.99 3.99 -9.07
C PHE A 73 -9.93 5.05 -9.38
N THR A 74 -9.03 4.80 -10.34
CA THR A 74 -7.99 5.75 -10.77
C THR A 74 -8.59 6.84 -11.64
N ASP A 75 -9.36 6.42 -12.66
CA ASP A 75 -10.02 7.32 -13.60
C ASP A 75 -11.41 7.77 -13.13
N LEU A 76 -11.94 7.15 -12.08
CA LEU A 76 -13.30 7.33 -11.57
C LEU A 76 -14.35 7.11 -12.66
N LYS A 77 -14.16 6.06 -13.45
CA LYS A 77 -15.07 5.69 -14.54
C LYS A 77 -15.61 4.30 -14.34
N PHE A 78 -16.84 4.06 -14.78
CA PHE A 78 -17.39 2.73 -14.92
C PHE A 78 -17.92 2.50 -16.33
N TRP A 79 -17.87 1.26 -16.77
CA TRP A 79 -18.47 0.83 -18.03
C TRP A 79 -19.04 -0.57 -17.91
N LYS A 80 -19.91 -0.89 -18.86
CA LYS A 80 -20.62 -2.16 -18.94
C LYS A 80 -20.10 -2.97 -20.12
N LEU A 81 -19.73 -4.22 -19.85
CA LEU A 81 -19.42 -5.22 -20.88
C LEU A 81 -20.65 -6.09 -21.14
N THR A 82 -20.95 -6.32 -22.42
CA THR A 82 -22.07 -7.17 -22.86
C THR A 82 -21.80 -8.64 -22.57
N GLY A 83 -22.78 -9.28 -21.92
CA GLY A 83 -22.59 -10.54 -21.18
C GLY A 83 -22.53 -11.82 -22.01
N ILE A 84 -21.54 -12.67 -21.69
CA ILE A 84 -21.37 -14.03 -22.24
C ILE A 84 -22.30 -15.05 -21.53
N GLY A 85 -23.03 -14.61 -20.50
CA GLY A 85 -23.97 -15.41 -19.71
C GLY A 85 -23.73 -15.27 -18.21
N PRO A 86 -24.56 -15.89 -17.35
CA PRO A 86 -24.42 -15.79 -15.90
C PRO A 86 -23.04 -16.31 -15.46
N SER A 87 -22.26 -15.42 -14.84
CA SER A 87 -20.90 -15.70 -14.39
C SER A 87 -20.88 -16.28 -12.98
N THR A 88 -20.02 -17.25 -12.75
CA THR A 88 -19.84 -17.90 -11.45
C THR A 88 -18.61 -17.39 -10.69
N ALA A 89 -17.55 -17.01 -11.41
CA ALA A 89 -16.32 -16.47 -10.85
C ALA A 89 -15.69 -15.45 -11.82
N LEU A 90 -14.97 -14.48 -11.25
CA LEU A 90 -14.24 -13.43 -11.97
C LEU A 90 -12.84 -13.31 -11.38
N GLN A 91 -11.82 -13.12 -12.22
CA GLN A 91 -10.47 -12.80 -11.76
C GLN A 91 -9.71 -12.00 -12.82
N PHE A 92 -9.04 -10.92 -12.42
CA PHE A 92 -8.12 -10.18 -13.30
C PHE A 92 -6.85 -11.00 -13.55
N VAL A 93 -6.28 -10.86 -14.75
CA VAL A 93 -5.01 -11.52 -15.09
C VAL A 93 -3.84 -10.69 -14.53
N PRO A 94 -2.97 -11.26 -13.66
CA PRO A 94 -1.79 -10.55 -13.19
C PRO A 94 -0.88 -10.15 -14.37
N ASN A 95 -0.31 -8.95 -14.31
CA ASN A 95 0.53 -8.35 -15.36
C ASN A 95 -0.19 -8.03 -16.69
N LYS A 96 -1.50 -8.25 -16.81
CA LYS A 96 -2.32 -7.81 -17.94
C LYS A 96 -3.56 -7.06 -17.43
N PRO A 97 -3.45 -5.73 -17.18
CA PRO A 97 -4.50 -4.96 -16.51
C PRO A 97 -5.81 -4.87 -17.29
N ASP A 98 -5.77 -5.16 -18.59
CA ASP A 98 -6.91 -5.02 -19.49
C ASP A 98 -7.59 -6.36 -19.75
N THR A 99 -7.16 -7.46 -19.12
CA THR A 99 -7.76 -8.79 -19.33
C THR A 99 -8.43 -9.32 -18.07
N LEU A 100 -9.72 -9.65 -18.21
CA LEU A 100 -10.54 -10.28 -17.18
C LEU A 100 -10.86 -11.73 -17.56
N VAL A 101 -10.68 -12.66 -16.63
CA VAL A 101 -11.13 -14.04 -16.80
C VAL A 101 -12.50 -14.23 -16.15
N VAL A 102 -13.44 -14.76 -16.93
CA VAL A 102 -14.84 -14.95 -16.56
C VAL A 102 -15.22 -16.40 -16.72
N ALA A 103 -15.57 -17.05 -15.61
CA ALA A 103 -16.17 -18.39 -15.63
C ALA A 103 -17.68 -18.29 -15.85
N THR A 104 -18.21 -19.07 -16.81
CA THR A 104 -19.63 -19.04 -17.18
C THR A 104 -20.37 -20.32 -16.76
N ASN A 105 -21.62 -20.19 -16.32
CA ASN A 105 -22.39 -21.35 -15.85
C ASN A 105 -22.97 -22.21 -16.98
N LYS A 106 -23.21 -21.66 -18.18
CA LYS A 106 -23.93 -22.39 -19.24
C LYS A 106 -23.08 -23.45 -19.95
N LYS A 107 -21.79 -23.19 -20.12
CA LYS A 107 -20.85 -24.09 -20.81
C LYS A 107 -19.69 -24.55 -19.92
N TYR A 108 -19.63 -24.06 -18.67
CA TYR A 108 -18.50 -24.24 -17.75
C TYR A 108 -17.15 -23.78 -18.33
N ASP A 109 -17.22 -22.94 -19.37
CA ASP A 109 -16.07 -22.38 -20.05
C ASP A 109 -15.55 -21.16 -19.30
N MET A 110 -14.24 -20.93 -19.42
CA MET A 110 -13.57 -19.74 -18.94
C MET A 110 -13.18 -18.84 -20.12
N ASN A 111 -13.70 -17.63 -20.11
CA ASN A 111 -13.50 -16.65 -21.17
C ASN A 111 -12.54 -15.56 -20.70
N PHE A 112 -11.52 -15.27 -21.51
CA PHE A 112 -10.61 -14.14 -21.34
C PHE A 112 -11.18 -12.97 -22.13
N ILE A 113 -11.69 -11.98 -21.43
CA ILE A 113 -12.32 -10.80 -22.01
C ILE A 113 -11.38 -9.63 -21.87
N ASP A 114 -11.15 -8.93 -22.98
CA ASP A 114 -10.52 -7.61 -22.94
C ASP A 114 -11.54 -6.59 -22.42
N ILE A 115 -11.17 -5.91 -21.35
CA ILE A 115 -11.98 -4.96 -20.61
C ILE A 115 -12.25 -3.68 -21.41
N GLU A 116 -11.34 -3.29 -22.30
CA GLU A 116 -11.45 -2.05 -23.07
C GLU A 116 -12.34 -2.26 -24.31
N THR A 117 -12.18 -3.39 -24.99
CA THR A 117 -12.93 -3.71 -26.23
C THR A 117 -14.19 -4.53 -25.97
N GLY A 118 -14.30 -5.19 -24.82
CA GLY A 118 -15.35 -6.15 -24.50
C GLY A 118 -15.30 -7.44 -25.31
N GLN A 119 -14.22 -7.67 -26.06
CA GLN A 119 -14.08 -8.86 -26.91
C GLN A 119 -13.49 -10.04 -26.14
N THR A 120 -13.98 -11.23 -26.46
CA THR A 120 -13.41 -12.49 -25.95
C THR A 120 -12.17 -12.85 -26.76
N SER A 121 -11.01 -12.79 -26.13
CA SER A 121 -9.72 -13.13 -26.73
C SER A 121 -9.46 -14.64 -26.77
N LEU A 122 -9.88 -15.37 -25.75
CA LEU A 122 -9.65 -16.80 -25.60
C LEU A 122 -10.75 -17.45 -24.76
N THR A 123 -11.11 -18.69 -25.11
CA THR A 123 -11.98 -19.54 -24.30
C THR A 123 -11.27 -20.83 -23.94
N LEU A 124 -11.14 -21.13 -22.64
CA LEU A 124 -10.68 -22.42 -22.13
C LEU A 124 -11.90 -23.27 -21.77
N SER A 125 -12.03 -24.42 -22.43
CA SER A 125 -13.09 -25.40 -22.18
C SER A 125 -12.51 -26.69 -21.62
N GLY A 126 -13.22 -27.31 -20.68
CA GLY A 126 -12.73 -28.57 -20.14
C GLY A 126 -13.20 -28.97 -18.75
N HIS A 127 -13.91 -28.10 -18.04
CA HIS A 127 -14.57 -28.44 -16.77
C HIS A 127 -15.91 -29.13 -17.04
N SER A 128 -16.24 -30.10 -16.20
CA SER A 128 -17.48 -30.87 -16.15
C SER A 128 -18.54 -30.25 -15.23
N ALA A 129 -18.15 -29.30 -14.39
CA ALA A 129 -19.00 -28.63 -13.41
C ALA A 129 -18.70 -27.12 -13.33
N PRO A 130 -19.61 -26.29 -12.77
CA PRO A 130 -19.42 -24.85 -12.68
C PRO A 130 -18.15 -24.49 -11.88
N VAL A 131 -17.26 -23.72 -12.52
CA VAL A 131 -16.03 -23.20 -11.88
C VAL A 131 -16.41 -22.16 -10.84
N ARG A 132 -15.96 -22.36 -9.59
CA ARG A 132 -16.23 -21.46 -8.46
C ARG A 132 -15.05 -20.57 -8.12
N HIS A 133 -13.84 -21.06 -8.40
CA HIS A 133 -12.60 -20.39 -7.99
C HIS A 133 -11.63 -20.31 -9.16
N ILE A 134 -11.00 -19.14 -9.30
CA ILE A 134 -9.99 -18.84 -10.31
C ILE A 134 -8.83 -18.18 -9.58
N TYR A 135 -7.63 -18.75 -9.66
CA TYR A 135 -6.44 -18.22 -9.01
C TYR A 135 -5.26 -18.27 -9.97
N PHE A 136 -4.47 -17.20 -10.00
CA PHE A 136 -3.22 -17.17 -10.73
C PHE A 136 -2.06 -17.54 -9.81
N SER A 137 -1.04 -18.18 -10.38
CA SER A 137 0.20 -18.43 -9.64
C SER A 137 1.03 -17.15 -9.56
N ASN A 138 1.50 -16.80 -8.37
CA ASN A 138 2.45 -15.71 -8.14
C ASN A 138 3.91 -16.11 -8.44
N ASN A 139 4.15 -17.34 -8.93
CA ASN A 139 5.49 -17.82 -9.20
C ASN A 139 6.06 -17.18 -10.48
N VAL A 140 7.11 -16.39 -10.33
CA VAL A 140 7.79 -15.67 -11.44
C VAL A 140 8.27 -16.60 -12.55
N LYS A 141 8.54 -17.88 -12.24
CA LYS A 141 9.07 -18.85 -13.21
C LYS A 141 8.01 -19.52 -14.07
N VAL A 142 6.79 -19.69 -13.54
CA VAL A 142 5.74 -20.50 -14.18
C VAL A 142 4.41 -19.75 -14.14
N SER A 143 3.96 -19.28 -15.31
CA SER A 143 2.67 -18.60 -15.45
C SER A 143 1.56 -19.65 -15.58
N ASN A 144 1.02 -20.03 -14.43
CA ASN A 144 -0.07 -21.01 -14.34
C ASN A 144 -1.36 -20.39 -13.83
N LEU A 145 -2.47 -20.96 -14.28
CA LEU A 145 -3.84 -20.61 -13.89
C LEU A 145 -4.49 -21.83 -13.25
N LEU A 146 -4.90 -21.69 -12.00
CA LEU A 146 -5.65 -22.70 -11.26
C LEU A 146 -7.14 -22.38 -11.29
N THR A 147 -7.93 -23.40 -11.58
CA THR A 147 -9.37 -23.25 -11.80
C THR A 147 -10.05 -24.42 -11.12
N ALA A 148 -11.07 -24.15 -10.31
CA ALA A 148 -11.67 -25.20 -9.51
C ALA A 148 -13.19 -25.15 -9.51
N SER A 149 -13.78 -26.31 -9.74
CA SER A 149 -15.18 -26.61 -9.49
C SER A 149 -15.29 -27.37 -8.15
N ASN A 150 -16.49 -27.83 -7.82
CA ASN A 150 -16.70 -28.67 -6.64
C ASN A 150 -16.11 -30.09 -6.79
N VAL A 151 -15.80 -30.52 -8.01
CA VAL A 151 -15.47 -31.92 -8.36
C VAL A 151 -14.04 -32.05 -8.90
N GLU A 152 -13.55 -31.01 -9.56
CA GLU A 152 -12.23 -31.03 -10.18
C GLU A 152 -11.52 -29.68 -10.01
N ALA A 153 -10.21 -29.74 -9.92
CA ALA A 153 -9.35 -28.57 -10.06
C ALA A 153 -8.40 -28.78 -11.24
N ILE A 154 -8.41 -27.87 -12.20
CA ILE A 154 -7.55 -27.91 -13.39
C ILE A 154 -6.52 -26.80 -13.29
N LEU A 155 -5.26 -27.17 -13.47
CA LEU A 155 -4.11 -26.31 -13.61
C LEU A 155 -3.79 -26.15 -15.10
N TRP A 156 -3.81 -24.92 -15.57
CA TRP A 156 -3.57 -24.55 -16.96
C TRP A 156 -2.21 -23.86 -17.07
N GLU A 157 -1.48 -24.17 -18.13
CA GLU A 157 -0.27 -23.43 -18.50
C GLU A 157 -0.65 -22.26 -19.41
N LEU A 158 -0.37 -21.03 -18.99
CA LEU A 158 -0.82 -19.82 -19.71
C LEU A 158 -0.01 -19.52 -20.99
N ARG A 159 1.16 -20.15 -21.18
CA ARG A 159 1.97 -19.96 -22.39
C ARG A 159 1.33 -20.57 -23.63
N ASN A 160 0.84 -21.81 -23.48
CA ASN A 160 0.24 -22.58 -24.56
C ASN A 160 -1.27 -22.77 -24.40
N TYR A 161 -1.84 -22.31 -23.28
CA TYR A 161 -3.25 -22.45 -22.94
C TYR A 161 -3.71 -23.92 -22.85
N THR A 162 -2.80 -24.81 -22.45
CA THR A 162 -3.02 -26.24 -22.34
C THR A 162 -3.29 -26.67 -20.90
N LYS A 163 -4.05 -27.76 -20.73
CA LYS A 163 -4.22 -28.42 -19.43
C LYS A 163 -2.88 -29.04 -19.02
N TYR A 164 -2.30 -28.56 -17.94
CA TYR A 164 -1.06 -29.11 -17.39
C TYR A 164 -1.33 -30.23 -16.38
N PHE A 165 -2.34 -30.05 -15.54
CA PHE A 165 -2.69 -31.04 -14.51
C PHE A 165 -4.18 -30.95 -14.17
N THR A 166 -4.81 -32.10 -13.92
CA THR A 166 -6.17 -32.17 -13.41
C THR A 166 -6.19 -32.97 -12.12
N LEU A 167 -6.60 -32.31 -11.03
CA LEU A 167 -6.94 -32.95 -9.77
C LEU A 167 -8.40 -33.37 -9.82
N ASN A 168 -8.65 -34.67 -10.00
CA ASN A 168 -10.00 -35.21 -9.90
C ASN A 168 -10.25 -35.76 -8.49
N THR A 169 -11.33 -35.35 -7.85
CA THR A 169 -11.67 -35.81 -6.49
C THR A 169 -12.62 -37.00 -6.51
N TYR A 170 -12.45 -37.93 -7.46
CA TYR A 170 -13.37 -39.05 -7.74
C TYR A 170 -13.63 -40.02 -6.55
N LEU A 171 -13.09 -39.77 -5.36
CA LEU A 171 -13.20 -40.63 -4.17
C LEU A 171 -13.72 -39.84 -2.95
N ASP A 172 -15.01 -39.45 -3.01
CA ASP A 172 -15.88 -39.10 -1.87
C ASP A 172 -15.74 -37.75 -1.12
N ALA A 173 -14.98 -36.77 -1.63
CA ALA A 173 -14.97 -35.43 -1.01
C ALA A 173 -14.94 -34.29 -2.02
N ARG A 174 -15.90 -33.34 -1.91
CA ARG A 174 -15.97 -32.14 -2.76
C ARG A 174 -14.95 -31.10 -2.34
N ILE A 175 -14.35 -30.41 -3.31
CA ILE A 175 -13.45 -29.27 -3.06
C ILE A 175 -14.29 -28.08 -2.59
N GLN A 176 -13.98 -27.53 -1.42
CA GLN A 176 -14.60 -26.28 -0.95
C GLN A 176 -13.81 -25.06 -1.44
N GLN A 177 -12.49 -25.12 -1.33
CA GLN A 177 -11.57 -24.11 -1.84
C GLN A 177 -10.23 -24.77 -2.18
N ILE A 178 -9.56 -24.25 -3.20
CA ILE A 178 -8.17 -24.61 -3.51
C ILE A 178 -7.44 -23.35 -3.96
N LEU A 179 -6.24 -23.12 -3.45
CA LEU A 179 -5.48 -21.92 -3.74
C LEU A 179 -3.97 -22.17 -3.70
N PHE A 180 -3.23 -21.29 -4.36
CA PHE A 180 -1.77 -21.25 -4.21
C PHE A 180 -1.38 -20.63 -2.88
N THR A 181 -0.25 -21.06 -2.34
CA THR A 181 0.43 -20.28 -1.30
C THR A 181 0.95 -18.96 -1.89
N PRO A 182 1.07 -17.88 -1.10
CA PRO A 182 1.55 -16.59 -1.61
C PRO A 182 2.93 -16.63 -2.27
N ALA A 183 3.81 -17.54 -1.83
CA ALA A 183 5.11 -17.79 -2.44
C ALA A 183 5.04 -18.58 -3.77
N GLY A 184 3.91 -19.26 -4.05
CA GLY A 184 3.70 -20.05 -5.27
C GLY A 184 4.33 -21.45 -5.26
N ASP A 185 4.85 -21.89 -4.11
CA ASP A 185 5.55 -23.19 -3.98
C ASP A 185 4.60 -24.37 -3.74
N PHE A 186 3.44 -24.11 -3.13
CA PHE A 186 2.47 -25.13 -2.75
C PHE A 186 1.06 -24.78 -3.22
N LEU A 187 0.29 -25.84 -3.46
CA LEU A 187 -1.16 -25.81 -3.64
C LEU A 187 -1.81 -26.37 -2.39
N VAL A 188 -2.84 -25.71 -1.89
CA VAL A 188 -3.59 -26.14 -0.70
C VAL A 188 -5.06 -26.21 -1.04
N ALA A 189 -5.69 -27.37 -0.81
CA ALA A 189 -7.12 -27.56 -0.97
C ALA A 189 -7.76 -27.97 0.35
N CYS A 190 -8.91 -27.37 0.65
CA CYS A 190 -9.82 -27.86 1.66
C CYS A 190 -10.98 -28.62 1.03
N PHE A 191 -11.31 -29.74 1.65
CA PHE A 191 -12.36 -30.63 1.22
C PHE A 191 -13.54 -30.58 2.19
N GLN A 192 -14.70 -31.02 1.70
CA GLN A 192 -15.94 -31.08 2.49
C GLN A 192 -15.83 -32.00 3.72
N ASN A 193 -14.92 -32.97 3.72
CA ASN A 193 -14.65 -33.86 4.85
C ASN A 193 -13.65 -33.25 5.87
N ASP A 194 -13.46 -31.93 5.85
CA ASP A 194 -12.55 -31.16 6.72
C ASP A 194 -11.07 -31.52 6.57
N THR A 195 -10.71 -32.31 5.56
CA THR A 195 -9.31 -32.57 5.26
C THR A 195 -8.72 -31.40 4.46
N VAL A 196 -7.48 -31.04 4.79
CA VAL A 196 -6.66 -30.10 4.02
C VAL A 196 -5.49 -30.87 3.43
N GLN A 197 -5.40 -30.89 2.11
CA GLN A 197 -4.26 -31.51 1.43
C GLN A 197 -3.38 -30.42 0.81
N ILE A 198 -2.08 -30.67 0.88
CA ILE A 198 -1.04 -29.79 0.37
C ILE A 198 -0.22 -30.54 -0.66
N TRP A 199 -0.05 -29.94 -1.83
CA TRP A 199 0.80 -30.45 -2.91
C TRP A 199 1.93 -29.48 -3.20
N LYS A 200 3.09 -30.02 -3.57
CA LYS A 200 4.18 -29.19 -4.11
C LYS A 200 3.86 -28.83 -5.55
N HIS A 201 3.87 -27.54 -5.89
CA HIS A 201 3.46 -27.05 -7.22
C HIS A 201 4.32 -27.59 -8.36
N GLU A 202 5.65 -27.68 -8.17
CA GLU A 202 6.57 -28.15 -9.24
C GLU A 202 6.35 -29.62 -9.62
N THR A 203 6.08 -30.48 -8.63
CA THR A 203 6.03 -31.94 -8.83
C THR A 203 4.60 -32.48 -8.83
N MET A 204 3.63 -31.68 -8.42
CA MET A 204 2.23 -32.07 -8.19
C MET A 204 2.06 -33.29 -7.27
N LYS A 205 3.07 -33.56 -6.43
CA LYS A 205 3.02 -34.63 -5.42
C LYS A 205 2.41 -34.10 -4.13
N SER A 206 1.56 -34.90 -3.50
CA SER A 206 1.04 -34.60 -2.16
C SER A 206 2.19 -34.65 -1.15
N VAL A 207 2.33 -33.59 -0.38
CA VAL A 207 3.39 -33.43 0.63
C VAL A 207 2.83 -33.71 2.02
N LYS A 208 1.64 -33.19 2.30
CA LYS A 208 1.05 -33.27 3.64
C LYS A 208 -0.46 -33.27 3.58
N GLN A 209 -1.06 -33.97 4.53
CA GLN A 209 -2.48 -33.92 4.84
C GLN A 209 -2.64 -33.45 6.28
N ILE A 210 -3.54 -32.49 6.50
CA ILE A 210 -3.88 -31.94 7.81
C ILE A 210 -5.36 -32.21 8.05
N ILE A 211 -5.68 -32.75 9.22
CA ILE A 211 -7.05 -32.98 9.67
C ILE A 211 -7.19 -32.24 11.01
N PRO A 212 -7.74 -31.02 11.02
CA PRO A 212 -7.95 -30.28 12.25
C PRO A 212 -9.12 -30.89 13.04
N SER A 213 -8.83 -31.51 14.18
CA SER A 213 -9.85 -32.16 15.02
C SER A 213 -10.84 -31.19 15.67
N GLU A 214 -10.46 -29.92 15.80
CA GLU A 214 -11.25 -28.86 16.46
C GLU A 214 -12.19 -28.11 15.49
N LEU A 215 -12.05 -28.31 14.18
CA LEU A 215 -12.85 -27.63 13.15
C LEU A 215 -13.84 -28.60 12.52
N LYS A 216 -15.05 -28.11 12.21
CA LYS A 216 -16.05 -28.85 11.43
C LYS A 216 -16.58 -28.00 10.29
N HIS A 217 -16.82 -28.62 9.14
CA HIS A 217 -17.34 -28.02 7.91
C HIS A 217 -16.56 -26.75 7.49
N MET A 218 -15.25 -26.90 7.28
CA MET A 218 -14.41 -25.84 6.75
C MET A 218 -14.82 -25.48 5.33
N LYS A 219 -15.05 -24.19 5.10
CA LYS A 219 -15.42 -23.66 3.78
C LYS A 219 -14.29 -22.87 3.14
N ASN A 220 -13.46 -22.21 3.94
CA ASN A 220 -12.44 -21.28 3.45
C ASN A 220 -11.14 -21.34 4.27
N ILE A 221 -10.04 -21.04 3.61
CA ILE A 221 -8.69 -20.90 4.12
C ILE A 221 -8.13 -19.55 3.64
N ALA A 222 -7.39 -18.86 4.50
CA ALA A 222 -6.68 -17.64 4.12
C ALA A 222 -5.20 -17.70 4.50
N PHE A 223 -4.33 -17.11 3.69
CA PHE A 223 -2.90 -16.99 3.98
C PHE A 223 -2.52 -15.55 4.31
N THR A 224 -1.53 -15.38 5.18
CA THR A 224 -0.82 -14.11 5.33
C THR A 224 -0.01 -13.83 4.06
N MET A 225 0.11 -12.56 3.65
CA MET A 225 0.76 -12.21 2.38
C MET A 225 2.25 -12.62 2.33
N ASN A 226 2.92 -12.70 3.48
CA ASN A 226 4.28 -13.23 3.60
C ASN A 226 4.38 -14.77 3.51
N GLY A 227 3.25 -15.48 3.39
CA GLY A 227 3.18 -16.94 3.27
C GLY A 227 3.51 -17.74 4.53
N ARG A 228 3.76 -17.09 5.68
CA ARG A 228 4.23 -17.78 6.91
C ARG A 228 3.12 -18.41 7.72
N ALA A 229 1.91 -17.85 7.66
CA ALA A 229 0.78 -18.35 8.42
C ALA A 229 -0.45 -18.59 7.54
N MET A 230 -1.24 -19.57 7.96
CA MET A 230 -2.50 -19.98 7.36
C MET A 230 -3.58 -19.93 8.43
N ALA A 231 -4.69 -19.29 8.13
CA ALA A 231 -5.89 -19.26 8.96
C ALA A 231 -6.91 -20.28 8.43
N MET A 232 -7.44 -21.10 9.32
CA MET A 232 -8.50 -22.07 9.04
C MET A 232 -9.68 -21.81 9.97
N ALA A 233 -10.87 -21.77 9.40
CA ALA A 233 -12.11 -21.61 10.14
C ALA A 233 -13.23 -22.42 9.47
N GLY A 234 -14.24 -22.78 10.26
CA GLY A 234 -15.38 -23.56 9.79
C GLY A 234 -16.67 -23.13 10.47
N LEU A 235 -17.62 -24.06 10.57
CA LEU A 235 -18.91 -23.82 11.20
C LEU A 235 -18.81 -23.80 12.73
N THR A 236 -17.76 -24.38 13.30
CA THR A 236 -17.43 -24.18 14.72
C THR A 236 -16.87 -22.78 14.94
N PRO A 237 -17.13 -22.15 16.10
CA PRO A 237 -16.63 -20.82 16.45
C PRO A 237 -15.14 -20.88 16.85
N MET A 238 -14.31 -21.58 16.08
CA MET A 238 -12.89 -21.73 16.33
C MET A 238 -12.12 -21.24 15.11
N LEU A 239 -11.07 -20.46 15.36
CA LEU A 239 -10.11 -20.01 14.37
C LEU A 239 -8.75 -20.59 14.71
N ILE A 240 -8.20 -21.41 13.81
CA ILE A 240 -6.88 -22.00 13.99
C ILE A 240 -5.89 -21.30 13.07
N LEU A 241 -4.83 -20.76 13.66
CA LEU A 241 -3.67 -20.24 12.96
C LEU A 241 -2.59 -21.31 12.89
N PHE A 242 -2.04 -21.52 11.70
CA PHE A 242 -1.08 -22.57 11.40
C PHE A 242 0.19 -21.97 10.81
N SER A 243 1.36 -22.44 11.24
CA SER A 243 2.64 -22.06 10.66
C SER A 243 2.92 -22.90 9.42
N MET A 244 3.25 -22.26 8.31
CA MET A 244 3.58 -22.95 7.05
C MET A 244 4.99 -23.57 7.06
N ASP A 245 5.93 -22.97 7.80
CA ASP A 245 7.31 -23.47 7.88
C ASP A 245 7.39 -24.79 8.67
N THR A 246 6.70 -24.84 9.81
CA THR A 246 6.74 -26.00 10.73
C THR A 246 5.57 -26.95 10.53
N TRP A 247 4.53 -26.51 9.80
CA TRP A 247 3.26 -27.19 9.68
C TRP A 247 2.68 -27.62 11.03
N LYS A 248 2.68 -26.69 11.99
CA LYS A 248 2.09 -26.85 13.33
C LYS A 248 1.09 -25.74 13.61
N ALA A 249 0.08 -26.04 14.42
CA ALA A 249 -0.86 -25.05 14.91
C ALA A 249 -0.11 -24.08 15.85
N LEU A 250 -0.18 -22.78 15.54
CA LEU A 250 0.41 -21.70 16.33
C LEU A 250 -0.54 -21.28 17.46
N LYS A 251 -1.82 -21.11 17.13
CA LYS A 251 -2.82 -20.54 18.04
C LYS A 251 -4.20 -21.08 17.67
N SER A 252 -4.97 -21.47 18.69
CA SER A 252 -6.40 -21.74 18.59
C SER A 252 -7.14 -20.60 19.29
N ILE A 253 -8.02 -19.91 18.57
CA ILE A 253 -8.76 -18.73 19.05
C ILE A 253 -10.24 -19.10 19.06
N ASP A 254 -10.83 -19.05 20.25
CA ASP A 254 -12.28 -19.22 20.43
C ASP A 254 -13.01 -17.93 20.08
N LEU A 255 -13.78 -17.99 18.99
CA LEU A 255 -14.56 -16.88 18.45
C LEU A 255 -15.90 -16.68 19.18
N SER A 256 -16.34 -17.65 20.00
CA SER A 256 -17.58 -17.53 20.78
C SER A 256 -17.55 -16.35 21.74
N LYS A 257 -16.35 -16.02 22.26
CA LYS A 257 -16.08 -14.85 23.11
C LYS A 257 -16.39 -13.51 22.44
N TYR A 258 -16.48 -13.51 21.11
CA TYR A 258 -16.69 -12.34 20.27
C TYR A 258 -18.07 -12.33 19.62
N ASN A 259 -19.01 -13.16 20.10
CA ASN A 259 -20.36 -13.34 19.55
C ASN A 259 -20.36 -13.80 18.07
N ILE A 260 -19.37 -14.60 17.67
CA ILE A 260 -19.31 -15.20 16.33
C ILE A 260 -19.60 -16.70 16.47
N SER A 261 -20.74 -17.15 15.97
CA SER A 261 -21.23 -18.53 16.12
C SER A 261 -20.55 -19.53 15.16
N GLY A 262 -20.25 -19.09 13.94
CA GLY A 262 -19.59 -19.89 12.91
C GLY A 262 -19.06 -19.00 11.79
N VAL A 263 -18.14 -19.51 10.98
CA VAL A 263 -17.43 -18.72 9.98
C VAL A 263 -17.68 -19.25 8.58
N ASN A 264 -18.23 -18.39 7.71
CA ASN A 264 -18.47 -18.71 6.31
C ASN A 264 -17.27 -18.34 5.42
N GLN A 265 -16.64 -17.20 5.66
CA GLN A 265 -15.53 -16.70 4.85
C GLN A 265 -14.53 -15.94 5.71
N ILE A 266 -13.24 -16.10 5.41
CA ILE A 266 -12.13 -15.41 6.04
C ILE A 266 -11.21 -14.82 4.98
N ALA A 267 -10.67 -13.64 5.24
CA ALA A 267 -9.59 -13.08 4.44
C ALA A 267 -8.74 -12.15 5.30
N PHE A 268 -7.43 -12.16 5.08
CA PHE A 268 -6.54 -11.19 5.70
C PHE A 268 -6.68 -9.84 5.00
N ILE A 269 -6.76 -8.77 5.77
CA ILE A 269 -6.65 -7.41 5.23
C ILE A 269 -5.18 -7.01 5.27
N PRO A 270 -4.52 -6.85 4.11
CA PRO A 270 -3.16 -6.38 4.10
C PRO A 270 -3.13 -4.94 4.59
N GLN A 271 -2.31 -4.67 5.61
CA GLN A 271 -2.07 -3.32 6.09
C GLN A 271 -0.75 -2.80 5.51
N LEU A 272 -0.78 -1.53 5.10
CA LEU A 272 0.43 -0.76 4.81
C LEU A 272 1.31 -0.83 6.08
N PHE A 273 2.60 -1.19 5.93
CA PHE A 273 3.63 -1.34 6.98
C PHE A 273 3.73 -2.66 7.75
N ASP A 274 2.92 -3.67 7.48
CA ASP A 274 3.01 -4.93 8.24
C ASP A 274 3.97 -5.98 7.62
N GLY A 275 4.70 -5.65 6.56
CA GLY A 275 5.63 -6.60 5.91
C GLY A 275 4.97 -7.93 5.48
N GLY A 276 3.66 -7.90 5.25
CA GLY A 276 2.84 -9.05 4.88
C GLY A 276 2.47 -10.01 6.03
N SER A 277 2.72 -9.70 7.31
CA SER A 277 2.20 -10.53 8.41
C SER A 277 0.69 -10.45 8.60
N ASN A 278 0.04 -9.46 7.98
CA ASN A 278 -1.39 -9.15 8.03
C ASN A 278 -2.00 -9.34 9.43
N LYS A 279 -1.86 -8.31 10.28
CA LYS A 279 -2.44 -8.27 11.64
C LYS A 279 -3.96 -8.41 11.71
N ILE A 280 -4.67 -7.91 10.69
CA ILE A 280 -6.13 -7.87 10.68
C ILE A 280 -6.70 -9.01 9.85
N LEU A 281 -7.62 -9.76 10.46
CA LEU A 281 -8.42 -10.78 9.81
C LEU A 281 -9.87 -10.31 9.67
N ALA A 282 -10.38 -10.29 8.45
CA ALA A 282 -11.79 -10.12 8.16
C ALA A 282 -12.52 -11.47 8.23
N ILE A 283 -13.62 -11.51 8.96
CA ILE A 283 -14.42 -12.70 9.24
C ILE A 283 -15.87 -12.41 8.86
N LEU A 284 -16.46 -13.27 8.03
CA LEU A 284 -17.89 -13.28 7.76
C LEU A 284 -18.54 -14.45 8.52
N SER A 285 -19.40 -14.11 9.46
CA SER A 285 -20.10 -15.06 10.32
C SER A 285 -21.22 -15.80 9.57
N SER A 286 -21.69 -16.93 10.11
CA SER A 286 -22.98 -17.56 9.76
C SER A 286 -24.16 -16.62 9.97
N ASP A 287 -24.07 -15.72 10.94
CA ASP A 287 -25.11 -14.75 11.28
C ASP A 287 -25.15 -13.57 10.30
N CYS A 288 -24.44 -13.68 9.17
CA CYS A 288 -24.31 -12.65 8.14
C CYS A 288 -23.68 -11.34 8.63
N THR A 289 -23.00 -11.37 9.79
CA THR A 289 -22.24 -10.26 10.36
C THR A 289 -20.80 -10.31 9.84
N PHE A 290 -20.26 -9.13 9.51
CA PHE A 290 -18.87 -8.98 9.09
C PHE A 290 -18.07 -8.35 10.22
N SER A 291 -16.99 -9.01 10.65
CA SER A 291 -16.17 -8.58 11.78
C SER A 291 -14.71 -8.46 11.37
N LEU A 292 -14.04 -7.40 11.83
CA LEU A 292 -12.60 -7.22 11.70
C LEU A 292 -11.93 -7.54 13.04
N LEU A 293 -11.06 -8.54 13.05
CA LEU A 293 -10.35 -9.01 14.23
C LEU A 293 -8.86 -8.66 14.15
N ASP A 294 -8.32 -8.01 15.17
CA ASP A 294 -6.88 -7.89 15.37
C ASP A 294 -6.34 -9.19 16.00
N LEU A 295 -5.40 -9.87 15.34
CA LEU A 295 -4.84 -11.13 15.82
C LEU A 295 -3.78 -10.95 16.93
N GLU A 296 -3.15 -9.78 17.01
CA GLU A 296 -2.13 -9.46 18.03
C GLU A 296 -2.82 -9.09 19.34
N ALA A 297 -3.75 -8.12 19.28
CA ALA A 297 -4.52 -7.68 20.44
C ALA A 297 -5.66 -8.65 20.82
N LEU A 298 -6.10 -9.51 19.89
CA LEU A 298 -7.31 -10.35 20.03
C LEU A 298 -8.55 -9.50 20.37
N THR A 299 -8.76 -8.42 19.64
CA THR A 299 -9.92 -7.53 19.83
C THR A 299 -10.68 -7.35 18.53
N ILE A 300 -12.02 -7.31 18.59
CA ILE A 300 -12.82 -6.90 17.44
C ILE A 300 -12.63 -5.39 17.25
N ILE A 301 -12.12 -5.01 16.09
CA ILE A 301 -11.92 -3.63 15.67
C ILE A 301 -13.27 -3.03 15.26
N HIS A 302 -14.02 -3.77 14.45
CA HIS A 302 -15.29 -3.29 13.91
C HIS A 302 -16.22 -4.46 13.56
N THR A 303 -17.52 -4.26 13.75
CA THR A 303 -18.57 -5.21 13.36
C THR A 303 -19.60 -4.48 12.51
N ILE A 304 -19.84 -4.98 11.30
CA ILE A 304 -20.85 -4.47 10.37
C ILE A 304 -22.01 -5.47 10.38
N GLN A 305 -23.18 -5.00 10.79
CA GLN A 305 -24.44 -5.73 10.73
C GLN A 305 -25.48 -4.88 10.01
N PHE A 306 -26.24 -5.51 9.12
CA PHE A 306 -27.30 -4.86 8.37
C PHE A 306 -28.65 -5.39 8.81
N GLU A 307 -29.52 -4.50 9.30
CA GLU A 307 -30.84 -4.85 9.84
C GLU A 307 -31.79 -5.43 8.78
N SER A 308 -31.64 -5.04 7.51
CA SER A 308 -32.58 -5.40 6.44
C SER A 308 -32.08 -6.49 5.49
N SER A 309 -30.77 -6.75 5.42
CA SER A 309 -30.21 -7.75 4.50
C SER A 309 -28.82 -8.22 4.92
N GLY A 310 -28.64 -9.53 5.11
CA GLY A 310 -27.34 -10.12 5.47
C GLY A 310 -26.28 -9.98 4.36
N ILE A 311 -25.00 -10.05 4.76
CA ILE A 311 -23.87 -10.09 3.84
C ILE A 311 -23.70 -11.52 3.31
N ARG A 312 -23.70 -11.66 1.98
CA ARG A 312 -23.54 -12.96 1.30
C ARG A 312 -22.08 -13.35 1.13
N SER A 313 -21.24 -12.38 0.76
CA SER A 313 -19.81 -12.58 0.52
C SER A 313 -19.09 -11.24 0.58
N PHE A 314 -17.79 -11.27 0.80
CA PHE A 314 -16.94 -10.09 0.72
C PHE A 314 -15.68 -10.37 -0.09
N THR A 315 -15.05 -9.32 -0.60
CA THR A 315 -13.73 -9.40 -1.24
C THR A 315 -12.87 -8.23 -0.79
N VAL A 316 -11.58 -8.48 -0.63
CA VAL A 316 -10.62 -7.49 -0.14
C VAL A 316 -9.67 -7.14 -1.28
N SER A 317 -9.38 -5.85 -1.46
CA SER A 317 -8.38 -5.43 -2.44
C SER A 317 -6.99 -5.97 -2.09
N PRO A 318 -6.16 -6.36 -3.07
CA PRO A 318 -4.79 -6.82 -2.80
C PRO A 318 -3.91 -5.79 -2.08
N THR A 319 -4.19 -4.49 -2.26
CA THR A 319 -3.55 -3.39 -1.52
C THR A 319 -4.11 -3.20 -0.11
N GLY A 320 -5.29 -3.76 0.18
CA GLY A 320 -5.98 -3.67 1.47
C GLY A 320 -6.64 -2.34 1.75
N LYS A 321 -6.59 -1.39 0.80
CA LYS A 321 -7.19 -0.06 0.91
C LYS A 321 -8.71 -0.10 0.88
N TYR A 322 -9.28 -0.99 0.06
CA TYR A 322 -10.72 -1.20 -0.03
C TYR A 322 -11.10 -2.64 0.29
N PHE A 323 -12.33 -2.80 0.77
CA PHE A 323 -13.02 -4.08 0.78
C PHE A 323 -14.47 -3.87 0.34
N LEU A 324 -15.06 -4.92 -0.21
CA LEU A 324 -16.37 -4.90 -0.83
C LEU A 324 -17.24 -5.95 -0.17
N CYS A 325 -18.46 -5.59 0.19
CA CYS A 325 -19.47 -6.49 0.73
C CYS A 325 -20.63 -6.61 -0.25
N ILE A 326 -20.95 -7.84 -0.66
CA ILE A 326 -22.12 -8.16 -1.47
C ILE A 326 -23.25 -8.56 -0.51
N LEU A 327 -24.34 -7.82 -0.53
CA LEU A 327 -25.53 -8.08 0.27
C LEU A 327 -26.40 -9.17 -0.39
N GLN A 328 -27.22 -9.86 0.40
CA GLN A 328 -28.10 -10.93 -0.09
C GLN A 328 -29.16 -10.43 -1.09
N LEU A 329 -29.54 -9.15 -0.98
CA LEU A 329 -30.40 -8.46 -1.95
C LEU A 329 -29.67 -8.09 -3.25
N GLY A 330 -28.37 -8.35 -3.33
CA GLY A 330 -27.54 -8.11 -4.51
C GLY A 330 -27.06 -6.68 -4.67
N GLU A 331 -27.10 -5.87 -3.61
CA GLU A 331 -26.37 -4.59 -3.56
C GLU A 331 -24.91 -4.82 -3.22
N VAL A 332 -24.05 -3.95 -3.72
CA VAL A 332 -22.62 -4.00 -3.48
C VAL A 332 -22.19 -2.72 -2.79
N ASN A 333 -21.70 -2.84 -1.57
CA ASN A 333 -21.16 -1.73 -0.79
C ASN A 333 -19.64 -1.83 -0.78
N ILE A 334 -18.98 -0.75 -1.20
CA ILE A 334 -17.52 -0.65 -1.21
C ILE A 334 -17.10 0.26 -0.06
N TYR A 335 -16.19 -0.24 0.76
CA TYR A 335 -15.67 0.41 1.94
C TYR A 335 -14.21 0.77 1.74
N ASN A 336 -13.80 1.88 2.36
CA ASN A 336 -12.39 2.18 2.58
C ASN A 336 -11.97 1.63 3.95
N SER A 337 -11.00 0.73 3.94
CA SER A 337 -10.46 0.10 5.14
C SER A 337 -9.97 1.13 6.16
N ALA A 338 -9.39 2.25 5.72
CA ALA A 338 -8.87 3.28 6.61
C ALA A 338 -10.01 3.98 7.39
N PHE A 339 -11.12 4.34 6.74
CA PHE A 339 -12.24 5.00 7.42
C PHE A 339 -12.93 4.08 8.43
N VAL A 340 -13.08 2.80 8.08
CA VAL A 340 -13.68 1.79 8.97
C VAL A 340 -12.80 1.53 10.20
N MET A 341 -11.47 1.64 10.03
CA MET A 341 -10.53 1.57 11.15
C MET A 341 -10.45 2.88 11.95
N GLU A 342 -10.73 4.04 11.35
CA GLU A 342 -10.67 5.37 12.01
C GLU A 342 -11.92 5.73 12.82
N SER A 343 -13.10 5.17 12.53
CA SER A 343 -14.37 5.41 13.26
C SER A 343 -14.33 5.02 14.76
N ILE A 344 -13.17 4.60 15.25
CA ILE A 344 -12.88 4.16 16.62
C ILE A 344 -12.41 5.32 17.52
N LYS A 345 -12.19 6.53 16.99
CA LYS A 345 -11.72 7.67 17.82
C LYS A 345 -12.77 8.24 18.78
N SER A 346 -14.04 7.81 18.75
CA SER A 346 -15.12 8.43 19.54
C SER A 346 -15.85 7.52 20.54
N VAL A 347 -15.34 6.33 20.90
CA VAL A 347 -15.91 5.56 22.02
C VAL A 347 -15.01 5.67 23.26
N PRO A 348 -15.53 6.06 24.44
CA PRO A 348 -14.73 6.19 25.65
C PRO A 348 -14.16 4.83 26.07
N LYS A 349 -12.90 4.82 26.48
CA LYS A 349 -12.24 3.68 27.12
C LYS A 349 -13.05 3.24 28.34
N THR A 350 -13.81 2.16 28.20
CA THR A 350 -14.31 1.42 29.35
C THR A 350 -13.17 0.61 29.94
N ILE A 351 -13.06 0.75 31.25
CA ILE A 351 -12.07 0.22 32.17
C ILE A 351 -11.96 -1.30 31.98
N VAL A 352 -10.77 -1.79 31.61
CA VAL A 352 -10.42 -3.19 31.82
C VAL A 352 -9.58 -3.23 33.09
N GLU A 353 -10.17 -3.84 34.11
CA GLU A 353 -9.54 -4.11 35.40
C GLU A 353 -8.28 -4.95 35.23
N ASN A 354 -7.29 -4.63 36.05
CA ASN A 354 -6.00 -5.29 36.14
C ASN A 354 -6.16 -6.80 36.34
N VAL A 355 -5.63 -7.59 35.40
CA VAL A 355 -5.34 -9.01 35.64
C VAL A 355 -3.83 -9.16 35.77
N ASP A 356 -3.42 -9.61 36.95
CA ASP A 356 -2.04 -9.83 37.38
C ASP A 356 -1.25 -10.75 36.43
N ILE A 357 -0.21 -10.20 35.79
CA ILE A 357 0.79 -10.98 35.07
C ILE A 357 1.88 -11.40 36.08
N LYS A 358 1.97 -12.70 36.33
CA LYS A 358 3.00 -13.33 37.16
C LYS A 358 4.40 -13.00 36.62
N LYS A 359 5.30 -12.70 37.57
CA LYS A 359 6.74 -12.48 37.40
C LYS A 359 7.41 -13.66 36.69
N ASP A 360 8.04 -13.41 35.55
CA ASP A 360 9.02 -14.32 34.97
C ASP A 360 10.33 -14.27 35.80
N LEU A 361 10.86 -15.46 36.08
CA LEU A 361 12.14 -15.68 36.75
C LEU A 361 13.33 -15.37 35.81
N PRO A 362 14.51 -15.02 36.34
CA PRO A 362 15.65 -14.60 35.55
C PRO A 362 16.32 -15.78 34.83
N CYS A 363 16.28 -15.79 33.50
CA CYS A 363 17.06 -16.71 32.69
C CYS A 363 18.52 -16.25 32.63
N THR A 364 19.43 -17.12 33.07
CA THR A 364 20.88 -16.97 33.04
C THR A 364 21.41 -16.91 31.60
N SER A 365 21.98 -15.78 31.19
CA SER A 365 22.87 -15.73 30.05
C SER A 365 24.24 -15.19 30.47
N TYR A 366 25.26 -16.00 30.21
CA TYR A 366 26.66 -15.78 30.51
C TYR A 366 27.19 -14.50 29.85
N LYS A 367 27.84 -13.64 30.65
CA LYS A 367 28.64 -12.51 30.17
C LYS A 367 29.92 -13.05 29.51
N ASN A 368 30.04 -12.93 28.19
CA ASN A 368 31.33 -13.01 27.50
C ASN A 368 31.73 -11.63 26.95
N THR A 369 32.79 -11.09 27.56
CA THR A 369 33.86 -10.25 26.99
C THR A 369 33.46 -9.26 25.89
N SER A 370 33.12 -8.04 26.31
CA SER A 370 32.66 -6.90 25.50
C SER A 370 33.77 -6.14 24.75
N GLN A 371 35.05 -6.46 24.93
CA GLN A 371 36.15 -5.68 24.33
C GLN A 371 36.59 -6.15 22.93
N GLU A 372 36.55 -7.45 22.62
CA GLU A 372 36.96 -7.97 21.30
C GLU A 372 35.92 -7.71 20.19
N ARG A 373 34.62 -7.65 20.52
CA ARG A 373 33.56 -7.33 19.56
C ARG A 373 33.70 -5.97 18.89
N SER A 374 34.27 -4.97 19.58
CA SER A 374 34.35 -3.59 19.06
C SER A 374 35.31 -3.46 17.86
N LYS A 375 36.42 -4.19 17.86
CA LYS A 375 37.43 -4.16 16.78
C LYS A 375 36.97 -4.95 15.55
N VAL A 376 36.35 -6.11 15.75
CA VAL A 376 35.80 -6.93 14.66
C VAL A 376 34.60 -6.24 14.00
N GLN A 377 33.74 -5.59 14.78
CA GLN A 377 32.60 -4.83 14.25
C GLN A 377 33.06 -3.62 13.42
N ALA A 378 34.07 -2.87 13.86
CA ALA A 378 34.65 -1.78 13.09
C ALA A 378 35.28 -2.26 11.77
N ALA A 379 35.97 -3.41 11.77
CA ALA A 379 36.57 -3.99 10.56
C ALA A 379 35.52 -4.54 9.57
N VAL A 380 34.46 -5.17 10.08
CA VAL A 380 33.32 -5.62 9.25
C VAL A 380 32.57 -4.42 8.67
N GLU A 381 32.39 -3.35 9.45
CA GLU A 381 31.75 -2.12 8.97
C GLU A 381 32.60 -1.37 7.93
N GLN A 382 33.92 -1.39 8.06
CA GLN A 382 34.82 -0.81 7.06
C GLN A 382 34.79 -1.61 5.75
N LYS A 383 34.71 -2.95 5.82
CA LYS A 383 34.45 -3.81 4.66
C LYS A 383 33.06 -3.56 4.06
N MET A 384 32.04 -3.28 4.88
CA MET A 384 30.70 -2.89 4.39
C MET A 384 30.73 -1.53 3.67
N ARG A 385 31.47 -0.53 4.18
CA ARG A 385 31.64 0.78 3.51
C ARG A 385 32.26 0.64 2.11
N ILE A 386 33.32 -0.16 1.98
CA ILE A 386 33.97 -0.43 0.68
C ILE A 386 33.01 -1.15 -0.28
N CYS A 387 32.11 -1.98 0.24
CA CYS A 387 31.14 -2.74 -0.56
C CYS A 387 29.92 -1.89 -1.00
N MET A 388 29.68 -0.73 -0.37
CA MET A 388 28.56 0.20 -0.55
C MET A 388 28.99 1.49 -1.27
N ASP A 389 29.73 1.35 -2.37
CA ASP A 389 29.98 2.47 -3.28
C ASP A 389 28.65 3.06 -3.80
N SER A 390 28.52 4.39 -3.79
CA SER A 390 27.31 5.12 -4.21
C SER A 390 26.86 4.74 -5.63
N ALA A 391 27.82 4.49 -6.54
CA ALA A 391 27.54 4.04 -7.90
C ALA A 391 26.96 2.62 -7.95
N ARG A 392 27.39 1.73 -7.04
CA ARG A 392 26.84 0.37 -6.92
C ARG A 392 25.45 0.39 -6.29
N LEU A 393 25.24 1.18 -5.25
CA LEU A 393 23.93 1.38 -4.63
C LEU A 393 22.93 1.93 -5.64
N ARG A 394 23.33 2.92 -6.44
CA ARG A 394 22.52 3.46 -7.54
C ARG A 394 22.16 2.41 -8.57
N ARG A 395 23.08 1.51 -8.96
CA ARG A 395 22.77 0.39 -9.87
C ARG A 395 21.73 -0.57 -9.29
N ILE A 396 21.85 -0.91 -8.00
CA ILE A 396 20.88 -1.74 -7.29
C ILE A 396 19.52 -1.04 -7.26
N LEU A 397 19.50 0.25 -6.94
CA LEU A 397 18.27 1.05 -6.92
C LEU A 397 17.59 1.09 -8.29
N MET A 398 18.34 1.27 -9.38
CA MET A 398 17.77 1.28 -10.73
C MET A 398 17.25 -0.10 -11.17
N GLN A 399 17.82 -1.19 -10.66
CA GLN A 399 17.38 -2.55 -10.98
C GLN A 399 16.12 -2.97 -10.20
N TYR A 400 16.05 -2.64 -8.91
CA TYR A 400 14.98 -3.11 -8.01
C TYR A 400 13.92 -2.04 -7.70
N GLY A 401 14.22 -0.77 -7.97
CA GLY A 401 13.32 0.38 -7.78
C GLY A 401 13.27 0.94 -6.35
N GLU A 402 13.76 0.21 -5.34
CA GLU A 402 13.75 0.64 -3.94
C GLU A 402 14.86 -0.04 -3.13
N TYR A 403 15.26 0.55 -2.00
CA TYR A 403 16.15 -0.12 -1.05
C TYR A 403 15.36 -0.97 -0.05
N PRO A 404 15.88 -2.14 0.37
CA PRO A 404 15.20 -2.98 1.34
C PRO A 404 15.04 -2.30 2.72
N ASP A 405 13.84 -2.39 3.30
CA ASP A 405 13.50 -1.74 4.59
C ASP A 405 14.48 -2.02 5.73
N LYS A 406 14.95 -3.27 5.83
CA LYS A 406 15.88 -3.72 6.89
C LYS A 406 17.22 -2.99 6.87
N PHE A 407 17.68 -2.59 5.68
CA PHE A 407 19.00 -2.00 5.47
C PHE A 407 18.92 -0.51 5.14
N ARG A 408 17.73 0.06 4.96
CA ARG A 408 17.56 1.45 4.50
C ARG A 408 18.29 2.46 5.38
N SER A 409 18.23 2.35 6.71
CA SER A 409 18.94 3.26 7.62
C SER A 409 20.47 3.18 7.48
N ILE A 410 21.00 2.01 7.15
CA ILE A 410 22.44 1.80 6.92
C ILE A 410 22.84 2.35 5.55
N ILE A 411 22.00 2.14 4.54
CA ILE A 411 22.21 2.65 3.18
C ILE A 411 22.18 4.18 3.18
N TRP A 412 21.16 4.79 3.79
CA TRP A 412 21.04 6.25 3.91
C TRP A 412 22.22 6.86 4.65
N ARG A 413 22.68 6.20 5.72
CA ARG A 413 23.92 6.60 6.42
C ARG A 413 25.14 6.58 5.49
N SER A 414 25.24 5.59 4.61
CA SER A 414 26.34 5.48 3.65
C SER A 414 26.25 6.52 2.53
N LEU A 415 25.04 6.80 2.03
CA LEU A 415 24.81 7.81 0.99
C LEU A 415 25.07 9.23 1.50
N LEU A 416 24.67 9.51 2.75
CA LEU A 416 24.86 10.82 3.38
C LEU A 416 26.25 11.01 4.01
N ASP A 417 27.10 9.97 3.98
CA ASP A 417 28.43 9.92 4.59
C ASP A 417 28.49 10.55 6.00
N THR A 418 27.65 10.07 6.92
CA THR A 418 27.52 10.71 8.24
C THR A 418 28.70 10.38 9.19
N PRO A 419 29.23 11.38 9.94
CA PRO A 419 30.49 11.26 10.69
C PRO A 419 30.41 10.45 12.00
N ARG A 420 29.20 10.14 12.50
CA ARG A 420 28.96 9.50 13.81
C ARG A 420 29.61 10.25 14.97
N ASN A 421 29.43 11.56 15.00
CA ASN A 421 30.02 12.44 15.99
C ASN A 421 29.22 12.43 17.31
N LYS A 422 29.47 11.40 18.12
CA LYS A 422 28.81 11.21 19.42
C LYS A 422 29.10 12.36 20.40
N ILE A 423 30.28 12.94 20.34
CA ILE A 423 30.73 13.98 21.28
C ILE A 423 29.98 15.28 21.00
N ALA A 424 30.02 15.76 19.75
CA ALA A 424 29.31 16.98 19.37
C ALA A 424 27.79 16.85 19.55
N TYR A 425 27.23 15.67 19.28
CA TYR A 425 25.80 15.44 19.49
C TYR A 425 25.40 15.40 20.97
N ALA A 426 26.24 14.82 21.84
CA ALA A 426 26.00 14.87 23.28
C ALA A 426 26.01 16.31 23.80
N ALA A 427 26.96 17.14 23.35
CA ALA A 427 27.02 18.56 23.71
C ALA A 427 25.76 19.34 23.30
N LEU A 428 25.10 18.97 22.19
CA LEU A 428 23.81 19.56 21.78
C LEU A 428 22.64 19.07 22.64
N ILE A 429 22.65 17.80 23.05
CA ILE A 429 21.62 17.24 23.94
C ILE A 429 21.69 17.91 25.32
N ASP A 430 22.89 18.15 25.83
CA ASP A 430 23.11 18.73 27.17
C ASP A 430 22.54 20.16 27.29
N LYS A 431 22.38 20.88 26.17
CA LYS A 431 21.69 22.18 26.13
C LYS A 431 20.18 22.10 26.38
N GLY A 432 19.59 20.90 26.40
CA GLY A 432 18.19 20.67 26.72
C GLY A 432 17.20 21.12 25.64
N ILE A 433 15.90 21.16 26.00
CA ILE A 433 14.81 21.49 25.07
C ILE A 433 14.79 23.00 24.81
N HIS A 434 14.84 23.40 23.54
CA HIS A 434 14.83 24.80 23.13
C HIS A 434 13.45 25.44 23.35
N ALA A 435 13.41 26.73 23.70
CA ALA A 435 12.17 27.44 24.04
C ALA A 435 11.12 27.42 22.91
N ALA A 436 11.55 27.52 21.66
CA ALA A 436 10.69 27.50 20.48
C ALA A 436 9.84 26.22 20.33
N TYR A 437 10.29 25.08 20.87
CA TYR A 437 9.66 23.77 20.66
C TYR A 437 9.10 23.12 21.93
N ARG A 438 9.09 23.86 23.05
CA ARG A 438 8.56 23.37 24.33
C ARG A 438 7.10 22.90 24.19
N ASP A 439 6.30 23.68 23.48
CA ASP A 439 4.84 23.54 23.34
C ASP A 439 4.40 22.93 21.99
N ILE A 440 5.29 22.25 21.27
CA ILE A 440 4.98 21.72 19.92
C ILE A 440 3.80 20.72 19.90
N GLU A 441 3.48 20.13 21.05
CA GLU A 441 2.32 19.25 21.26
C GLU A 441 0.98 19.94 21.02
N LYS A 442 0.91 21.26 21.20
CA LYS A 442 -0.29 22.06 20.92
C LYS A 442 -0.46 22.33 19.42
N GLN A 443 0.63 22.30 18.66
CA GLN A 443 0.64 22.59 17.22
C GLN A 443 0.44 21.33 16.38
N PHE A 444 0.91 20.17 16.85
CA PHE A 444 0.82 18.89 16.13
C PHE A 444 0.23 17.79 17.01
N THR A 445 -0.89 17.19 16.56
CA THR A 445 -1.54 16.07 17.26
C THR A 445 -0.80 14.76 16.98
N ILE A 446 0.30 14.51 17.69
CA ILE A 446 1.11 13.28 17.54
C ILE A 446 0.71 12.27 18.63
N HIS A 447 0.15 11.13 18.23
CA HIS A 447 -0.33 10.10 19.17
C HIS A 447 0.78 9.24 19.80
N SER A 448 1.98 9.19 19.20
CA SER A 448 3.11 8.40 19.70
C SER A 448 4.03 9.24 20.59
N SER A 449 4.12 8.88 21.87
CA SER A 449 4.99 9.55 22.86
C SER A 449 6.49 9.46 22.48
N ILE A 450 6.92 8.33 21.90
CA ILE A 450 8.31 8.12 21.45
C ILE A 450 8.64 9.05 20.28
N THR A 451 7.77 9.11 19.28
CA THR A 451 7.96 9.95 18.08
C THR A 451 8.01 11.42 18.45
N LEU A 452 7.10 11.85 19.33
CA LEU A 452 7.03 13.21 19.84
C LEU A 452 8.29 13.61 20.62
N LYS A 453 8.80 12.72 21.49
CA LYS A 453 10.05 12.96 22.24
C LYS A 453 11.25 13.08 21.29
N ASN A 454 11.32 12.23 20.26
CA ASN A 454 12.38 12.29 19.26
C ASN A 454 12.30 13.56 18.41
N LEU A 455 11.10 13.97 17.99
CA LEU A 455 10.87 15.21 17.24
C LEU A 455 11.28 16.44 18.05
N LYS A 456 10.81 16.54 19.31
CA LYS A 456 11.17 17.63 20.23
C LYS A 456 12.68 17.74 20.42
N ARG A 457 13.35 16.61 20.64
CA ARG A 457 14.81 16.55 20.80
C ARG A 457 15.52 16.99 19.52
N LEU A 458 15.13 16.45 18.37
CA LEU A 458 15.74 16.77 17.08
C LEU A 458 15.65 18.26 16.75
N LEU A 459 14.44 18.82 16.83
CA LEU A 459 14.21 20.25 16.57
C LEU A 459 14.97 21.14 17.55
N SER A 460 15.04 20.76 18.83
CA SER A 460 15.84 21.48 19.82
C SER A 460 17.34 21.43 19.50
N CYS A 461 17.86 20.27 19.10
CA CYS A 461 19.27 20.14 18.69
C CYS A 461 19.56 20.98 17.44
N LEU A 462 18.64 21.02 16.47
CA LEU A 462 18.78 21.87 15.28
C LEU A 462 18.76 23.36 15.63
N ALA A 463 17.84 23.83 16.48
CA ALA A 463 17.82 25.23 16.93
C ALA A 463 19.06 25.62 17.74
N HIS A 464 19.60 24.71 18.55
CA HIS A 464 20.87 24.93 19.26
C HIS A 464 22.10 24.87 18.36
N TRP A 465 21.99 24.21 17.21
CA TRP A 465 23.03 24.15 16.19
C TRP A 465 23.03 25.41 15.33
N CYS A 466 21.85 25.89 14.92
CA CYS A 466 21.66 27.18 14.28
C CYS A 466 20.35 27.85 14.74
N PRO A 467 20.41 29.06 15.33
CA PRO A 467 19.24 29.77 15.83
C PRO A 467 18.14 30.00 14.78
N LEU A 468 18.50 30.11 13.50
CA LEU A 468 17.56 30.28 12.40
C LEU A 468 16.49 29.18 12.39
N PHE A 469 16.89 27.93 12.66
CA PHE A 469 15.97 26.81 12.66
C PHE A 469 14.85 26.96 13.70
N GLY A 470 15.10 27.65 14.82
CA GLY A 470 14.09 27.95 15.83
C GLY A 470 12.97 28.89 15.36
N VAL A 471 13.18 29.62 14.27
CA VAL A 471 12.21 30.58 13.69
C VAL A 471 11.45 29.98 12.50
N MET A 472 12.00 28.96 11.84
CA MET A 472 11.43 28.37 10.63
C MET A 472 10.17 27.54 10.91
N LYS A 473 9.02 28.01 10.42
CA LYS A 473 7.71 27.36 10.64
C LYS A 473 7.53 26.03 9.92
N PHE A 474 8.16 25.85 8.76
CA PHE A 474 8.01 24.61 7.98
C PHE A 474 8.81 23.45 8.58
N LEU A 475 9.83 23.74 9.41
CA LEU A 475 10.82 22.75 9.83
C LEU A 475 10.18 21.53 10.51
N PRO A 476 9.25 21.66 11.48
CA PRO A 476 8.58 20.50 12.08
C PRO A 476 7.93 19.57 11.05
N SER A 477 7.22 20.11 10.07
CA SER A 477 6.55 19.34 9.01
C SER A 477 7.56 18.65 8.09
N PHE A 478 8.66 19.33 7.76
CA PHE A 478 9.73 18.78 6.93
C PHE A 478 10.45 17.60 7.60
N VAL A 479 10.76 17.71 8.90
CA VAL A 479 11.57 16.70 9.58
C VAL A 479 10.76 15.50 10.07
N PHE A 480 9.46 15.69 10.29
CA PHE A 480 8.56 14.66 10.82
C PHE A 480 8.64 13.28 10.12
N PRO A 481 8.64 13.17 8.77
CA PRO A 481 8.76 11.86 8.13
C PRO A 481 10.09 11.17 8.43
N PHE A 482 11.21 11.90 8.53
CA PHE A 482 12.51 11.35 8.92
C PHE A 482 12.50 10.82 10.36
N VAL A 483 11.85 11.54 11.27
CA VAL A 483 11.68 11.08 12.67
C VAL A 483 10.95 9.75 12.72
N LYS A 484 9.93 9.55 11.87
CA LYS A 484 9.20 8.28 11.77
C LYS A 484 10.06 7.13 11.25
N VAL A 485 10.94 7.39 10.28
CA VAL A 485 11.78 6.35 9.66
C VAL A 485 12.98 5.98 10.54
N LEU A 486 13.61 6.97 11.19
CA LEU A 486 14.85 6.79 11.95
C LEU A 486 14.65 6.83 13.47
N GLN A 487 13.51 6.31 13.98
CA GLN A 487 13.18 6.34 15.42
C GLN A 487 14.21 5.65 16.32
N LYS A 488 14.90 4.63 15.81
CA LYS A 488 15.80 3.76 16.59
C LYS A 488 17.17 4.40 16.87
N ASP A 489 17.61 5.36 16.06
CA ASP A 489 18.94 5.95 16.16
C ASP A 489 18.88 7.50 16.07
N PRO A 490 18.76 8.17 17.23
CA PRO A 490 18.62 9.63 17.28
C PRO A 490 19.84 10.40 16.76
N LEU A 491 21.04 9.83 16.87
CA LEU A 491 22.26 10.45 16.35
C LEU A 491 22.22 10.44 14.82
N LEU A 492 21.92 9.29 14.22
CA LEU A 492 21.76 9.19 12.78
C LEU A 492 20.64 10.10 12.28
N LEU A 493 19.53 10.19 13.01
CA LEU A 493 18.43 11.08 12.67
C LEU A 493 18.89 12.55 12.61
N PHE A 494 19.63 13.02 13.62
CA PHE A 494 20.16 14.37 13.63
C PHE A 494 21.15 14.60 12.48
N GLU A 495 22.17 13.74 12.33
CA GLU A 495 23.18 13.89 11.29
C GLU A 495 22.56 13.84 9.89
N SER A 496 21.66 12.90 9.63
CA SER A 496 21.01 12.78 8.31
C SER A 496 20.23 14.05 7.96
N VAL A 497 19.43 14.56 8.89
CA VAL A 497 18.63 15.77 8.66
C VAL A 497 19.53 16.99 8.50
N ALA A 498 20.57 17.13 9.32
CA ALA A 498 21.55 18.20 9.20
C ALA A 498 22.24 18.18 7.83
N THR A 499 22.68 17.01 7.36
CA THR A 499 23.26 16.85 6.02
C THR A 499 22.27 17.18 4.92
N ILE A 500 21.00 16.77 5.05
CA ILE A 500 19.93 17.10 4.09
C ILE A 500 19.70 18.61 4.01
N LEU A 501 19.59 19.29 5.16
CA LEU A 501 19.39 20.75 5.21
C LEU A 501 20.58 21.50 4.60
N CYS A 502 21.82 21.06 4.82
CA CYS A 502 23.00 21.69 4.21
C CYS A 502 23.09 21.48 2.70
N ASN A 503 22.72 20.28 2.19
CA ASN A 503 23.00 19.90 0.81
C ASN A 503 21.80 20.05 -0.14
N TYR A 504 20.59 19.70 0.31
CA TYR A 504 19.38 19.70 -0.50
C TYR A 504 18.58 21.01 -0.34
N CYS A 505 18.80 21.75 0.75
CA CYS A 505 18.14 23.03 1.03
C CYS A 505 19.08 24.25 0.90
N GLN A 506 20.13 24.15 0.06
CA GLN A 506 21.18 25.18 -0.09
C GLN A 506 20.66 26.61 -0.30
N LEU A 507 19.66 26.78 -1.17
CA LEU A 507 19.09 28.09 -1.54
C LEU A 507 17.81 28.42 -0.74
N TRP A 508 17.51 27.65 0.32
CA TRP A 508 16.25 27.81 1.05
C TRP A 508 16.26 28.97 2.04
N PHE A 509 17.46 29.39 2.45
CA PHE A 509 17.65 30.29 3.58
C PHE A 509 18.06 31.72 3.18
N GLU A 510 18.31 31.98 1.88
CA GLU A 510 18.78 33.30 1.37
C GLU A 510 17.93 34.48 1.84
N TYR A 511 16.63 34.24 2.00
CA TYR A 511 15.64 35.23 2.45
C TYR A 511 14.95 34.80 3.75
N ALA A 512 15.56 33.93 4.57
CA ALA A 512 14.95 33.42 5.79
C ALA A 512 14.49 34.58 6.70
N PRO A 513 13.27 34.52 7.28
CA PRO A 513 12.33 33.38 7.32
C PRO A 513 11.31 33.32 6.17
N PHE A 514 11.47 34.14 5.12
CA PHE A 514 10.56 34.17 3.98
C PHE A 514 10.77 32.97 3.03
N PRO A 515 9.78 32.66 2.16
CA PRO A 515 9.90 31.60 1.17
C PRO A 515 11.12 31.72 0.26
N PRO A 516 11.71 30.61 -0.19
CA PRO A 516 12.90 30.63 -1.05
C PRO A 516 12.56 30.95 -2.50
N ILE A 517 12.45 32.24 -2.81
CA ILE A 517 12.04 32.76 -4.13
C ILE A 517 12.93 32.20 -5.25
N SER A 518 14.24 32.11 -5.04
CA SER A 518 15.21 31.57 -6.00
C SER A 518 14.89 30.12 -6.41
N VAL A 519 14.54 29.26 -5.45
CA VAL A 519 14.16 27.86 -5.71
C VAL A 519 12.83 27.78 -6.44
N LEU A 520 11.86 28.60 -6.05
CA LEU A 520 10.55 28.64 -6.67
C LEU A 520 10.63 29.11 -8.14
N ALA A 521 11.48 30.09 -8.43
CA ALA A 521 11.75 30.55 -9.79
C ALA A 521 12.40 29.44 -10.65
N ILE A 522 13.35 28.69 -10.10
CA ILE A 522 13.96 27.54 -10.82
C ILE A 522 12.88 26.50 -11.17
N ILE A 523 12.00 26.15 -10.22
CA ILE A 523 10.92 25.17 -10.45
C ILE A 523 9.95 25.67 -11.53
N GLU A 524 9.58 26.95 -11.48
CA GLU A 524 8.67 27.56 -12.44
C GLU A 524 9.27 27.57 -13.85
N ASN A 525 10.56 27.90 -14.00
CA ASN A 525 11.24 27.88 -15.29
C ASN A 525 11.31 26.47 -15.90
N ILE A 526 11.58 25.44 -15.08
CA ILE A 526 11.59 24.04 -15.55
C ILE A 526 10.18 23.59 -15.94
N LEU A 527 9.16 23.99 -15.17
CA LEU A 527 7.77 23.70 -15.50
C LEU A 527 7.33 24.41 -16.79
N ALA A 528 7.77 25.65 -17.01
CA ALA A 528 7.49 26.41 -18.23
C ALA A 528 8.03 25.72 -19.48
N GLU A 529 9.24 25.16 -19.39
CA GLU A 529 9.92 24.46 -20.48
C GLU A 529 9.23 23.12 -20.81
N HIS A 530 8.89 22.33 -19.79
CA HIS A 530 8.41 20.95 -19.97
C HIS A 530 6.89 20.81 -20.05
N ASP A 531 6.11 21.74 -19.49
CA ASP A 531 4.64 21.75 -19.57
C ASP A 531 4.06 23.18 -19.49
N GLN A 532 4.25 23.93 -20.58
CA GLN A 532 3.73 25.29 -20.71
C GLN A 532 2.19 25.37 -20.56
N GLN A 533 1.45 24.29 -20.89
CA GLN A 533 0.00 24.27 -20.78
C GLN A 533 -0.46 24.26 -19.33
N LEU A 534 0.21 23.46 -18.49
CA LEU A 534 -0.10 23.42 -17.06
C LEU A 534 0.24 24.75 -16.38
N LEU A 535 1.38 25.36 -16.73
CA LEU A 535 1.76 26.66 -16.17
C LEU A 535 0.76 27.75 -16.57
N LYS A 536 0.32 27.81 -17.83
CA LYS A 536 -0.73 28.74 -18.27
C LYS A 536 -2.01 28.59 -17.46
N HIS A 537 -2.45 27.35 -17.21
CA HIS A 537 -3.62 27.09 -16.36
C HIS A 537 -3.43 27.60 -14.92
N PHE A 538 -2.24 27.46 -14.34
CA PHE A 538 -1.96 28.04 -13.03
C PHE A 538 -2.02 29.57 -13.04
N CYS A 539 -1.47 30.21 -14.07
CA CYS A 539 -1.56 31.66 -14.24
C CYS A 539 -3.01 32.13 -14.38
N ASP A 540 -3.83 31.42 -15.17
CA ASP A 540 -5.25 31.76 -15.40
C ASP A 540 -6.08 31.68 -14.11
N VAL A 541 -5.75 30.74 -13.21
CA VAL A 541 -6.41 30.56 -11.91
C VAL A 541 -5.79 31.41 -10.80
N GLY A 542 -4.66 32.10 -11.06
CA GLY A 542 -3.96 32.93 -10.08
C GLY A 542 -3.19 32.11 -9.02
N ILE A 543 -2.60 30.99 -9.42
CA ILE A 543 -1.82 30.10 -8.55
C ILE A 543 -0.33 30.37 -8.74
N THR A 544 0.36 30.59 -7.64
CA THR A 544 1.81 30.85 -7.60
C THR A 544 2.60 29.59 -7.32
N SER A 545 3.90 29.61 -7.64
CA SER A 545 4.88 28.56 -7.29
C SER A 545 4.92 28.22 -5.80
N GLN A 546 4.54 29.14 -4.91
CA GLN A 546 4.38 28.82 -3.49
C GLN A 546 3.32 27.72 -3.25
N THR A 547 2.26 27.67 -4.05
CA THR A 547 1.19 26.69 -3.83
C THR A 547 1.58 25.30 -4.34
N TYR A 548 2.08 25.20 -5.58
CA TYR A 548 2.34 23.91 -6.23
C TYR A 548 3.76 23.36 -6.00
N ALA A 549 4.68 24.19 -5.49
CA ALA A 549 6.06 23.79 -5.21
C ALA A 549 6.42 23.88 -3.72
N LEU A 550 6.23 25.05 -3.09
CA LEU A 550 6.65 25.23 -1.68
C LEU A 550 5.92 24.27 -0.74
N LYS A 551 4.60 24.11 -0.87
CA LYS A 551 3.82 23.18 -0.01
C LYS A 551 4.34 21.74 -0.05
N ILE A 552 4.76 21.27 -1.24
CA ILE A 552 5.34 19.94 -1.42
C ILE A 552 6.71 19.87 -0.73
N LEU A 553 7.53 20.91 -0.90
CA LEU A 553 8.87 21.00 -0.33
C LEU A 553 8.85 21.09 1.21
N GLU A 554 7.98 21.93 1.80
CA GLU A 554 7.85 22.13 3.25
C GLU A 554 7.50 20.86 4.00
N THR A 555 6.82 19.92 3.37
CA THR A 555 6.42 18.63 3.96
C THR A 555 7.34 17.50 3.55
N ALA A 556 8.41 17.79 2.81
CA ALA A 556 9.30 16.82 2.20
C ALA A 556 8.54 15.76 1.37
N PHE A 557 7.43 16.13 0.69
CA PHE A 557 6.48 15.25 -0.02
C PHE A 557 5.56 14.37 0.85
N SER A 558 5.62 14.47 2.19
CA SER A 558 4.87 13.55 3.06
C SER A 558 3.35 13.77 3.10
N GLU A 559 2.86 14.95 2.73
CA GLU A 559 1.41 15.22 2.60
C GLU A 559 0.84 14.69 1.29
N VAL A 560 1.63 14.73 0.22
CA VAL A 560 1.18 14.36 -1.14
C VAL A 560 1.43 12.89 -1.49
N LEU A 561 2.41 12.24 -0.86
CA LEU A 561 2.77 10.85 -1.08
C LEU A 561 2.40 9.95 0.11
N THR A 562 2.12 8.69 -0.18
CA THR A 562 2.06 7.65 0.85
C THR A 562 3.47 7.36 1.39
N CYS A 563 3.59 6.75 2.57
CA CYS A 563 4.91 6.50 3.17
C CYS A 563 5.78 5.56 2.31
N SER A 564 5.20 4.57 1.64
CA SER A 564 5.95 3.67 0.76
C SER A 564 6.51 4.43 -0.43
N GLU A 565 5.69 5.25 -1.10
CA GLU A 565 6.12 6.12 -2.19
C GLU A 565 7.16 7.15 -1.74
N TRP A 566 6.97 7.72 -0.55
CA TRP A 566 7.90 8.66 0.07
C TRP A 566 9.27 8.01 0.33
N LEU A 567 9.29 6.80 0.89
CA LEU A 567 10.53 6.06 1.12
C LEU A 567 11.28 5.78 -0.18
N ILE A 568 10.55 5.37 -1.22
CA ILE A 568 11.12 5.13 -2.55
C ILE A 568 11.67 6.43 -3.14
N LEU A 569 10.89 7.52 -3.11
CA LEU A 569 11.34 8.82 -3.57
C LEU A 569 12.63 9.22 -2.85
N TRP A 570 12.71 9.09 -1.52
CA TRP A 570 13.89 9.46 -0.75
C TRP A 570 15.08 8.52 -0.96
N ASP A 571 14.85 7.24 -1.29
CA ASP A 571 15.91 6.34 -1.78
C ASP A 571 16.53 6.91 -3.07
N HIS A 572 15.72 7.44 -3.99
CA HIS A 572 16.19 8.11 -5.21
C HIS A 572 16.80 9.49 -4.95
N VAL A 573 16.19 10.33 -4.11
CA VAL A 573 16.71 11.67 -3.80
C VAL A 573 18.11 11.56 -3.20
N LEU A 574 18.30 10.69 -2.20
CA LEU A 574 19.60 10.53 -1.54
C LEU A 574 20.66 9.83 -2.41
N SER A 575 20.25 9.11 -3.46
CA SER A 575 21.17 8.42 -4.38
C SER A 575 21.57 9.25 -5.60
N ASN A 576 20.99 10.44 -5.76
CA ASN A 576 21.29 11.37 -6.85
C ASN A 576 21.81 12.69 -6.27
N GLU A 577 22.08 13.65 -7.15
CA GLU A 577 22.50 15.00 -6.78
C GLU A 577 21.33 15.83 -6.20
N PRO A 578 21.62 16.90 -5.43
CA PRO A 578 20.59 17.76 -4.82
C PRO A 578 19.52 18.30 -5.78
N SER A 579 19.89 18.52 -7.05
CA SER A 579 18.96 18.98 -8.10
C SER A 579 17.80 18.01 -8.34
N PHE A 580 17.95 16.72 -8.04
CA PHE A 580 16.91 15.72 -8.25
C PHE A 580 15.65 15.99 -7.42
N MET A 581 15.79 16.57 -6.21
CA MET A 581 14.64 16.93 -5.38
C MET A 581 13.75 17.98 -6.09
N ILE A 582 14.37 18.94 -6.79
CA ILE A 582 13.68 19.97 -7.57
C ILE A 582 12.98 19.35 -8.78
N MET A 583 13.66 18.44 -9.49
CA MET A 583 13.07 17.69 -10.61
C MET A 583 11.88 16.83 -10.17
N ALA A 584 11.93 16.27 -8.96
CA ALA A 584 10.83 15.50 -8.41
C ALA A 584 9.58 16.36 -8.16
N VAL A 585 9.72 17.61 -7.72
CA VAL A 585 8.56 18.52 -7.55
C VAL A 585 7.88 18.80 -8.90
N VAL A 586 8.67 19.11 -9.93
CA VAL A 586 8.14 19.35 -11.28
C VAL A 586 7.51 18.09 -11.86
N SER A 587 8.15 16.94 -11.70
CA SER A 587 7.63 15.64 -12.13
C SER A 587 6.26 15.34 -11.51
N TYR A 588 6.09 15.60 -10.21
CA TYR A 588 4.81 15.38 -9.52
C TYR A 588 3.69 16.20 -10.16
N ASN A 589 3.94 17.48 -10.40
CA ASN A 589 2.99 18.38 -11.04
C ASN A 589 2.63 17.94 -12.46
N ILE A 590 3.62 17.55 -13.27
CA ILE A 590 3.39 17.09 -14.65
C ILE A 590 2.60 15.78 -14.69
N VAL A 591 2.92 14.81 -13.82
CA VAL A 591 2.17 13.55 -13.77
C VAL A 591 0.72 13.78 -13.34
N GLN A 592 0.49 14.73 -12.44
CA GLN A 592 -0.85 15.12 -11.97
C GLN A 592 -1.55 16.16 -12.86
N ARG A 593 -0.99 16.52 -14.03
CA ARG A 593 -1.51 17.60 -14.89
C ARG A 593 -2.99 17.46 -15.25
N ASN A 594 -3.47 16.23 -15.45
CA ASN A 594 -4.86 15.96 -15.81
C ASN A 594 -5.82 16.19 -14.64
N ALA A 595 -5.38 15.94 -13.40
CA ALA A 595 -6.15 16.25 -12.20
C ALA A 595 -6.14 17.76 -11.94
N LEU A 596 -4.98 18.40 -12.02
CA LEU A 596 -4.79 19.83 -11.75
C LEU A 596 -5.55 20.73 -12.74
N ARG A 597 -5.53 20.41 -14.04
CA ARG A 597 -6.27 21.18 -15.07
C ARG A 597 -7.78 21.13 -14.93
N ARG A 598 -8.34 20.12 -14.23
CA ARG A 598 -9.79 20.02 -13.99
C ARG A 598 -10.26 20.95 -12.87
N LEU A 599 -9.36 21.34 -11.98
CA LEU A 599 -9.65 22.24 -10.87
C LEU A 599 -9.61 23.69 -11.38
N LYS A 600 -10.70 24.43 -11.15
CA LYS A 600 -10.88 25.81 -11.65
C LYS A 600 -10.78 26.87 -10.54
N SER A 601 -10.72 26.46 -9.29
CA SER A 601 -10.64 27.36 -8.13
C SER A 601 -9.28 27.29 -7.45
N HIS A 602 -8.77 28.45 -7.04
CA HIS A 602 -7.53 28.60 -6.28
C HIS A 602 -7.52 27.73 -5.02
N GLU A 603 -8.62 27.70 -4.26
CA GLU A 603 -8.73 26.92 -3.03
C GLU A 603 -8.70 25.41 -3.28
N GLN A 604 -9.33 24.96 -4.38
CA GLN A 604 -9.35 23.54 -4.73
C GLN A 604 -7.95 23.02 -5.05
N ILE A 605 -7.16 23.78 -5.82
CA ILE A 605 -5.78 23.41 -6.12
C ILE A 605 -4.90 23.55 -4.87
N GLY A 606 -5.14 24.57 -4.04
CA GLY A 606 -4.48 24.69 -2.74
C GLY A 606 -4.67 23.48 -1.84
N ASN A 607 -5.90 22.94 -1.79
CA ASN A 607 -6.27 21.75 -1.02
C ASN A 607 -5.76 20.44 -1.65
N PHE A 608 -5.59 20.41 -2.98
CA PHE A 608 -5.04 19.25 -3.68
C PHE A 608 -3.67 18.85 -3.14
N PHE A 609 -2.81 19.83 -2.83
CA PHE A 609 -1.46 19.57 -2.29
C PHE A 609 -1.44 19.24 -0.78
N HIS A 610 -2.58 19.28 -0.09
CA HIS A 610 -2.73 18.84 1.31
C HIS A 610 -3.37 17.45 1.43
N MET A 611 -3.60 16.78 0.31
CA MET A 611 -4.24 15.46 0.23
C MET A 611 -3.29 14.47 -0.44
N GLN A 612 -3.32 13.21 0.01
CA GLN A 612 -2.62 12.13 -0.67
C GLN A 612 -3.40 11.76 -1.94
N ASN A 613 -2.82 12.09 -3.09
CA ASN A 613 -3.41 11.79 -4.39
C ASN A 613 -2.71 10.56 -4.99
N PRO A 614 -3.44 9.64 -5.63
CA PRO A 614 -2.84 8.44 -6.22
C PRO A 614 -1.86 8.83 -7.33
N VAL A 615 -0.62 8.35 -7.22
CA VAL A 615 0.45 8.61 -8.21
C VAL A 615 1.10 7.27 -8.55
N ASP A 616 1.19 6.92 -9.84
CA ASP A 616 2.04 5.78 -10.22
C ASP A 616 3.51 6.13 -10.01
N LYS A 617 4.11 5.52 -8.97
CA LYS A 617 5.51 5.71 -8.60
C LYS A 617 6.48 5.48 -9.77
N LYS A 618 6.20 4.52 -10.67
CA LYS A 618 7.09 4.23 -11.81
C LYS A 618 7.06 5.38 -12.82
N THR A 619 5.88 5.84 -13.20
CA THR A 619 5.71 6.97 -14.12
C THR A 619 6.28 8.26 -13.52
N PHE A 620 6.03 8.51 -12.24
CA PHE A 620 6.58 9.65 -11.49
C PHE A 620 8.11 9.69 -11.47
N LEU A 621 8.76 8.58 -11.10
CA LEU A 621 10.22 8.53 -11.04
C LEU A 621 10.83 8.55 -12.45
N LYS A 622 10.23 7.83 -13.41
CA LYS A 622 10.67 7.86 -14.81
C LYS A 622 10.64 9.28 -15.37
N LYS A 623 9.58 10.04 -15.08
CA LYS A 623 9.50 11.44 -15.51
C LYS A 623 10.50 12.33 -14.77
N ALA A 624 10.77 12.11 -13.48
CA ALA A 624 11.79 12.86 -12.75
C ALA A 624 13.21 12.65 -13.33
N TYR A 625 13.55 11.41 -13.71
CA TYR A 625 14.82 11.11 -14.39
C TYR A 625 14.87 11.66 -15.82
N SER A 626 13.75 11.63 -16.56
CA SER A 626 13.63 12.27 -17.88
C SER A 626 13.87 13.78 -17.77
N LEU A 627 13.24 14.47 -16.81
CA LEU A 627 13.47 15.88 -16.54
C LEU A 627 14.94 16.18 -16.19
N LEU A 628 15.57 15.33 -15.36
CA LEU A 628 16.99 15.50 -15.01
C LEU A 628 17.92 15.42 -16.24
N ASN A 629 17.57 14.64 -17.26
CA ASN A 629 18.40 14.44 -18.45
C ASN A 629 18.04 15.37 -19.62
N GLU A 630 16.78 15.78 -19.73
CA GLU A 630 16.25 16.55 -20.87
C GLU A 630 16.26 18.06 -20.63
N THR A 631 16.38 18.53 -19.38
CA THR A 631 16.37 19.97 -19.07
C THR A 631 17.66 20.64 -19.58
N PRO A 632 17.57 21.75 -20.35
CA PRO A 632 18.74 22.48 -20.86
C PRO A 632 19.67 22.98 -19.75
N GLU A 633 20.98 23.01 -20.00
CA GLU A 633 21.99 23.42 -19.00
C GLU A 633 21.78 24.84 -18.47
N ASP A 634 21.23 25.75 -19.27
CA ASP A 634 20.97 27.13 -18.87
C ASP A 634 19.96 27.27 -17.72
N ILE A 635 18.96 26.38 -17.70
CA ILE A 635 17.86 26.37 -16.73
C ILE A 635 18.08 25.27 -15.67
N HIS A 636 19.09 24.42 -15.86
CA HIS A 636 19.30 23.24 -15.04
C HIS A 636 19.67 23.62 -13.59
N PRO A 637 19.02 23.06 -12.56
CA PRO A 637 19.30 23.39 -11.16
C PRO A 637 20.77 23.21 -10.77
N ARG A 638 21.48 22.23 -11.35
CA ARG A 638 22.95 22.01 -11.13
C ARG A 638 23.79 23.29 -11.19
N ARG A 639 23.42 24.26 -12.02
CA ARG A 639 24.16 25.53 -12.15
C ARG A 639 24.10 26.38 -10.88
N PHE A 640 23.05 26.22 -10.06
CA PHE A 640 22.79 27.01 -8.87
C PHE A 640 23.14 26.30 -7.57
N PHE A 641 23.34 24.97 -7.59
CA PHE A 641 23.64 24.16 -6.41
C PHE A 641 25.12 23.76 -6.40
N ASN A 642 25.76 23.87 -5.24
CA ASN A 642 27.09 23.33 -5.01
C ASN A 642 27.04 21.79 -4.91
N GLY A 643 28.19 21.16 -5.15
CA GLY A 643 28.37 19.72 -4.98
C GLY A 643 28.08 19.25 -3.55
N PHE A 644 27.83 17.95 -3.39
CA PHE A 644 27.53 17.36 -2.09
C PHE A 644 28.74 17.44 -1.15
N VAL A 645 28.52 17.90 0.08
CA VAL A 645 29.53 18.01 1.15
C VAL A 645 29.04 17.26 2.40
N SER A 646 29.85 16.33 2.91
CA SER A 646 29.54 15.60 4.15
C SER A 646 29.82 16.43 5.41
N LEU A 647 29.17 16.08 6.51
CA LEU A 647 29.42 16.74 7.80
C LEU A 647 30.78 16.33 8.36
N GLU A 648 31.59 17.31 8.76
CA GLU A 648 32.90 17.03 9.35
C GLU A 648 32.82 16.46 10.77
N LYS A 649 33.80 15.63 11.10
CA LYS A 649 33.97 15.04 12.42
C LYS A 649 34.95 15.89 13.25
N GLY A 650 34.43 16.79 14.08
CA GLY A 650 35.20 17.62 15.02
C GLY A 650 34.66 17.58 16.45
N GLU A 651 35.16 18.44 17.34
CA GLU A 651 34.63 18.56 18.71
C GLU A 651 33.21 19.16 18.72
N CYS A 652 32.91 20.02 17.76
CA CYS A 652 31.58 20.56 17.47
C CYS A 652 31.21 20.30 16.00
N TYR A 653 29.91 20.31 15.69
CA TYR A 653 29.47 20.34 14.29
C TYR A 653 29.82 21.70 13.67
N GLN A 654 30.22 21.71 12.39
CA GLN A 654 30.41 22.96 11.63
C GLN A 654 29.18 23.86 11.79
N GLN A 655 29.40 25.16 12.00
CA GLN A 655 28.28 26.11 12.02
C GLN A 655 27.60 26.09 10.65
N PHE A 656 26.27 26.10 10.69
CA PHE A 656 25.46 26.25 9.48
C PHE A 656 25.75 27.62 8.88
N THR A 657 26.51 27.62 7.78
CA THR A 657 26.83 28.79 6.96
C THR A 657 26.17 28.59 5.62
N GLU A 658 25.57 29.64 5.06
CA GLU A 658 24.96 29.53 3.75
C GLU A 658 26.01 29.15 2.70
N PRO A 659 25.69 28.28 1.74
CA PRO A 659 26.67 27.79 0.76
C PRO A 659 27.33 28.89 -0.09
N ARG A 660 26.73 30.10 -0.17
CA ARG A 660 27.31 31.25 -0.87
C ARG A 660 28.45 31.93 -0.11
N GLU A 661 28.59 31.70 1.19
CA GLU A 661 29.72 32.22 2.00
C GLU A 661 30.90 31.24 2.07
N ARG A 662 30.84 30.10 1.36
CA ARG A 662 31.88 29.05 1.37
C ARG A 662 32.93 29.18 0.26
N ASN A 663 32.90 30.26 -0.53
CA ASN A 663 33.93 30.58 -1.54
C ASN A 663 34.70 31.84 -1.17
#